data_AF-A0A3D3L5X4-F1
#
_entry.id   AF-A0A3D3L5X4-F1
#
_cell.length_a   1.000
_cell.length_b   1.000
_cell.length_c   1.000
_cell.angle_alpha   90.00
_cell.angle_beta   90.00
_cell.angle_gamma   90.00
#
_symmetry.space_group_name_H-M   'P 1'
#
loop_
_entity.id
_entity.type
_entity.pdbx_description
1 polymer ?
#
loop_
_entity_poly.entity_id
_entity_poly.type
_entity_poly.pdbx_seq_one_letter_code
_entity_poly.pdbx_strand_id
1 'polypeptide(L)'
;MWDLTGFGEGLRNTITLRGHGQHGALHWTGNFDEVHDFEGQIRGLAGGTGLMTDAQFNTGTRNLPLGDPKAGVSADLDALAAYVTSLTSESKSPHRASNGALTAQGAEGEKVFRRENCASCHAGENFTNSALGVFRDVGTLKPSSGQRLGAALTGLDVPTLRGVWATAPYLHDGSAPTLAAAVSAHSGVTLSVADMDALVSYLNQIDDQAAGAPAPVTVVLESAAPAPVSGPFTVTATFSHAVTGFTLSDITVTGGSASALTGSGASWSFTVTPGADVSVSLAANIAQDAAGLGNAASNVLARIYGAPAPVLISEDIGNARVAGVTAHDTATGTYTLTADGEDIFFNADGFHFAKVLLTGDGEIRARVRSLDNTHPWAKAGVMIRESAAAGSRHASAFITPPAAGNGFGMVWRAATGAAANYGAGPALNAAPNNWVRLVRAGDSFTTYASANGTAWTLVGNVTLTGMPSALHVGLALTSGSTYQLSTATFDNVQIVSTGAGGSGSTGGGSGSGSTPGSSNNKDTDFDGDDVNDLIEYAIGSNTRYDAGLSLVSDAAGRVDAVLDVLGETAGVAFTLEASPDLTGWVPLPLEPVARDVGSGRRQLVWTGISHLNGQSPARGIVRLRATHTSGATAASTPQAWVRHDFGAGTQSAGVSLVRAPVYAGFISSLGAEGALLLDGALGAAVDAREEYYLEVRDGALAGHRLELSLLEEGRAVADTAHTRGTLDHLPAELAGARVVIRPHCTLGRVFDRHLLTGGSASARADQVIFHDGSGWRTYWLLKQGARHQWALVGDASVADQGGLVIAPGTGVMFKARAPAAFTLTGHVRQNSFLRALNEGHNLLAPPWPLAATRRRLHLTTANAFTAGPNADAADQLQLWKGDTAPGTEGYDIHWLQNTGAQGAWISPEGADVSQSLVLPAHRAFFLRARPATAAQGWWCPAP
;
A
#
# COMPACT_ATOMS: atom_id res chain seq x y z
N MET A 1 -27.89 25.78 31.27
CA MET A 1 -26.55 25.98 30.66
C MET A 1 -25.69 26.75 31.66
N TRP A 2 -24.44 26.32 31.83
CA TRP A 2 -23.46 26.89 32.75
C TRP A 2 -22.28 27.43 31.97
N ASP A 3 -21.72 28.55 32.43
CA ASP A 3 -20.45 29.08 31.92
C ASP A 3 -19.30 28.55 32.77
N LEU A 4 -18.59 27.57 32.21
CA LEU A 4 -17.40 26.95 32.81
C LEU A 4 -16.12 27.41 32.12
N THR A 5 -16.14 28.56 31.42
CA THR A 5 -14.96 29.11 30.74
C THR A 5 -13.80 29.35 31.71
N GLY A 6 -14.09 29.74 32.95
CA GLY A 6 -13.08 29.90 34.01
C GLY A 6 -12.38 28.60 34.42
N PHE A 7 -12.98 27.44 34.13
CA PHE A 7 -12.39 26.11 34.32
C PHE A 7 -11.79 25.55 33.03
N GLY A 8 -11.72 26.36 31.97
CA GLY A 8 -11.29 25.93 30.64
C GLY A 8 -12.35 25.16 29.86
N GLU A 9 -13.53 24.88 30.42
CA GLU A 9 -14.55 24.01 29.83
C GLU A 9 -15.58 24.78 28.98
N GLY A 10 -15.57 26.11 28.95
CA GLY A 10 -16.51 26.88 28.11
C GLY A 10 -17.99 26.72 28.51
N LEU A 11 -18.91 26.97 27.58
CA LEU A 11 -20.35 26.82 27.82
C LEU A 11 -20.77 25.34 27.82
N ARG A 12 -21.52 24.94 28.85
CA ARG A 12 -21.97 23.55 29.03
C ARG A 12 -23.45 23.41 29.36
N ASN A 13 -24.14 22.56 28.62
CA ASN A 13 -25.46 22.07 28.94
C ASN A 13 -25.36 20.97 30.00
N THR A 14 -26.28 20.97 30.96
CA THR A 14 -26.26 19.97 32.04
C THR A 14 -26.82 18.65 31.52
N ILE A 15 -26.07 17.58 31.72
CA ILE A 15 -26.51 16.22 31.40
C ILE A 15 -27.38 15.71 32.56
N THR A 16 -28.50 15.07 32.25
CA THR A 16 -29.31 14.37 33.27
C THR A 16 -28.54 13.17 33.82
N LEU A 17 -28.69 12.89 35.12
CA LEU A 17 -28.09 11.71 35.74
C LEU A 17 -29.01 10.49 35.74
N ARG A 18 -30.33 10.70 35.70
CA ARG A 18 -31.30 9.61 35.49
C ARG A 18 -30.96 8.93 34.17
N GLY A 19 -31.04 7.60 34.07
CA GLY A 19 -30.69 6.90 32.83
C GLY A 19 -29.22 6.85 32.41
N HIS A 20 -28.39 7.73 32.96
CA HIS A 20 -27.07 8.04 32.43
C HIS A 20 -25.94 7.75 33.43
N GLY A 21 -26.23 7.09 34.57
CA GLY A 21 -25.23 6.75 35.58
C GLY A 21 -24.02 5.94 35.07
N GLN A 22 -24.11 5.31 33.89
CA GLN A 22 -23.05 4.50 33.26
C GLN A 22 -22.82 4.83 31.77
N HIS A 23 -22.97 6.09 31.36
CA HIS A 23 -22.89 6.48 29.94
C HIS A 23 -21.47 6.71 29.37
N GLY A 24 -20.42 6.32 30.09
CA GLY A 24 -19.02 6.50 29.69
C GLY A 24 -18.36 7.67 30.40
N ALA A 25 -17.63 8.52 29.67
CA ALA A 25 -16.95 9.67 30.27
C ALA A 25 -17.99 10.74 30.69
N LEU A 26 -17.99 11.13 31.97
CA LEU A 26 -19.13 11.81 32.60
C LEU A 26 -19.20 13.33 32.33
N HIS A 27 -18.43 13.81 31.37
CA HIS A 27 -18.33 15.22 31.01
C HIS A 27 -18.23 15.38 29.49
N TRP A 28 -18.77 16.47 28.93
CA TRP A 28 -18.81 16.70 27.48
C TRP A 28 -17.43 16.68 26.79
N THR A 29 -16.37 17.01 27.51
CA THR A 29 -14.98 16.96 27.02
C THR A 29 -14.30 15.61 27.26
N GLY A 30 -15.04 14.63 27.79
CA GLY A 30 -14.58 13.28 28.10
C GLY A 30 -13.29 13.27 28.91
N ASN A 31 -13.24 14.11 29.95
CA ASN A 31 -12.08 14.27 30.83
C ASN A 31 -12.35 13.79 32.26
N PHE A 32 -13.48 13.14 32.52
CA PHE A 32 -13.84 12.56 33.81
C PHE A 32 -14.03 11.07 33.57
N ASP A 33 -13.09 10.25 34.04
CA ASP A 33 -13.10 8.80 33.89
C ASP A 33 -13.77 8.08 35.07
N GLU A 34 -13.97 8.78 36.19
CA GLU A 34 -14.72 8.31 37.35
C GLU A 34 -15.71 9.38 37.87
N VAL A 35 -16.81 8.98 38.51
CA VAL A 35 -17.74 9.94 39.17
C VAL A 35 -16.99 10.78 40.20
N HIS A 36 -15.96 10.20 40.82
CA HIS A 36 -15.16 10.85 41.83
C HIS A 36 -14.44 12.11 41.33
N ASP A 37 -14.22 12.27 40.02
CA ASP A 37 -13.58 13.47 39.44
C ASP A 37 -14.37 14.75 39.69
N PHE A 38 -15.68 14.63 39.94
CA PHE A 38 -16.51 15.76 40.36
C PHE A 38 -16.11 16.36 41.71
N GLU A 39 -15.25 15.71 42.50
CA GLU A 39 -14.66 16.28 43.72
C GLU A 39 -14.01 17.65 43.46
N GLY A 40 -13.34 17.82 42.32
CA GLY A 40 -12.75 19.11 41.93
C GLY A 40 -13.81 20.19 41.72
N GLN A 41 -14.95 19.84 41.11
CA GLN A 41 -16.06 20.77 40.92
C GLN A 41 -16.84 21.04 42.21
N ILE A 42 -16.99 20.06 43.10
CA ILE A 42 -17.59 20.26 44.43
C ILE A 42 -16.82 21.32 45.21
N ARG A 43 -15.48 21.26 45.16
CA ARG A 43 -14.60 22.23 45.82
C ARG A 43 -14.59 23.59 45.12
N GLY A 44 -14.29 23.57 43.82
CA GLY A 44 -14.02 24.78 43.05
C GLY A 44 -15.26 25.50 42.55
N LEU A 45 -16.18 24.78 41.90
CA LEU A 45 -17.36 25.37 41.26
C LEU A 45 -18.50 25.60 42.26
N ALA A 46 -18.79 24.60 43.11
CA ALA A 46 -19.85 24.70 44.11
C ALA A 46 -19.42 25.41 45.41
N GLY A 47 -18.11 25.64 45.60
CA GLY A 47 -17.55 26.30 46.80
C GLY A 47 -17.63 25.44 48.07
N GLY A 48 -17.76 24.12 47.94
CA GLY A 48 -17.77 23.19 49.06
C GLY A 48 -16.37 22.85 49.58
N THR A 49 -16.30 22.13 50.71
CA THR A 49 -15.03 21.63 51.28
C THR A 49 -14.54 20.35 50.60
N GLY A 50 -15.33 19.75 49.70
CA GLY A 50 -15.08 18.43 49.14
C GLY A 50 -15.54 17.28 50.05
N LEU A 51 -15.59 16.07 49.48
CA LEU A 51 -15.93 14.82 50.17
C LEU A 51 -14.70 13.98 50.51
N MET A 52 -13.48 14.44 50.22
CA MET A 52 -12.23 13.86 50.72
C MET A 52 -11.42 14.88 51.53
N THR A 53 -10.33 14.47 52.19
CA THR A 53 -9.45 15.43 52.87
C THR A 53 -8.50 16.12 51.89
N ASP A 54 -8.07 17.35 52.19
CA ASP A 54 -7.11 18.09 51.35
C ASP A 54 -5.80 17.32 51.14
N ALA A 55 -5.34 16.59 52.16
CA ALA A 55 -4.15 15.76 52.06
C ALA A 55 -4.32 14.63 51.03
N GLN A 56 -5.48 13.95 51.04
CA GLN A 56 -5.79 12.90 50.07
C GLN A 56 -5.96 13.46 48.65
N PHE A 57 -6.66 14.60 48.53
CA PHE A 57 -6.93 15.26 47.24
C PHE A 57 -5.64 15.72 46.55
N ASN A 58 -4.68 16.26 47.31
CA ASN A 58 -3.42 16.78 46.77
C ASN A 58 -2.30 15.72 46.69
N THR A 59 -2.60 14.45 46.93
CA THR A 59 -1.61 13.37 46.80
C THR A 59 -1.41 13.01 45.33
N GLY A 60 -0.17 13.09 44.85
CA GLY A 60 0.18 12.75 43.47
C GLY A 60 -0.51 13.67 42.46
N THR A 61 -1.19 13.09 41.49
CA THR A 61 -1.97 13.81 40.47
C THR A 61 -3.48 13.76 40.71
N ARG A 62 -3.91 13.27 41.88
CA ARG A 62 -5.33 13.00 42.19
C ARG A 62 -6.24 14.22 42.10
N ASN A 63 -5.71 15.43 42.22
CA ASN A 63 -6.47 16.66 42.05
C ASN A 63 -6.84 16.98 40.58
N LEU A 64 -6.32 16.20 39.62
CA LEU A 64 -6.65 16.32 38.21
C LEU A 64 -7.79 15.35 37.82
N PRO A 65 -8.67 15.74 36.87
CA PRO A 65 -9.77 14.89 36.39
C PRO A 65 -9.39 13.58 35.68
N LEU A 66 -8.14 13.39 35.24
CA LEU A 66 -7.63 12.11 34.68
C LEU A 66 -6.30 11.73 35.36
N GLY A 67 -6.15 12.12 36.62
CA GLY A 67 -4.97 11.85 37.42
C GLY A 67 -5.09 10.51 38.16
N ASP A 68 -4.38 10.39 39.28
CA ASP A 68 -4.46 9.21 40.13
C ASP A 68 -5.91 8.95 40.57
N PRO A 69 -6.38 7.68 40.58
CA PRO A 69 -7.74 7.35 40.96
C PRO A 69 -8.11 7.83 42.37
N LYS A 70 -9.34 8.32 42.50
CA LYS A 70 -9.99 8.75 43.74
C LYS A 70 -10.89 7.67 44.32
N ALA A 71 -11.33 6.71 43.50
CA ALA A 71 -12.07 5.54 43.96
C ALA A 71 -11.36 4.82 45.11
N GLY A 72 -12.09 4.50 46.18
CA GLY A 72 -11.57 3.81 47.36
C GLY A 72 -10.77 4.68 48.33
N VAL A 73 -10.64 5.99 48.09
CA VAL A 73 -9.88 6.91 48.96
C VAL A 73 -10.77 7.55 50.03
N SER A 74 -12.02 7.89 49.69
CA SER A 74 -12.99 8.46 50.64
C SER A 74 -14.33 7.74 50.56
N ALA A 75 -14.81 7.28 51.71
CA ALA A 75 -16.10 6.59 51.83
C ALA A 75 -17.28 7.47 51.39
N ASP A 76 -17.24 8.78 51.64
CA ASP A 76 -18.32 9.70 51.25
C ASP A 76 -18.34 9.92 49.73
N LEU A 77 -17.16 10.03 49.11
CA LEU A 77 -17.05 10.17 47.66
C LEU A 77 -17.42 8.86 46.94
N ASP A 78 -17.06 7.71 47.52
CA ASP A 78 -17.50 6.38 47.05
C ASP A 78 -19.03 6.22 47.16
N ALA A 79 -19.65 6.72 48.23
CA ALA A 79 -21.10 6.70 48.38
C ALA A 79 -21.82 7.56 47.33
N LEU A 80 -21.28 8.74 47.02
CA LEU A 80 -21.79 9.59 45.92
C LEU A 80 -21.66 8.87 44.58
N ALA A 81 -20.50 8.29 44.30
CA ALA A 81 -20.26 7.54 43.07
C ALA A 81 -21.22 6.34 42.95
N ALA A 82 -21.44 5.58 44.02
CA ALA A 82 -22.40 4.49 44.05
C ALA A 82 -23.84 4.97 43.78
N TYR A 83 -24.24 6.12 44.33
CA TYR A 83 -25.54 6.70 44.04
C TYR A 83 -25.69 7.09 42.56
N VAL A 84 -24.74 7.84 41.99
CA VAL A 84 -24.80 8.28 40.59
C VAL A 84 -24.78 7.10 39.63
N THR A 85 -23.88 6.13 39.86
CA THR A 85 -23.76 4.93 39.01
C THR A 85 -24.97 4.00 39.10
N SER A 86 -25.85 4.16 40.10
CA SER A 86 -27.11 3.42 40.20
C SER A 86 -28.23 3.97 39.31
N LEU A 87 -28.08 5.19 38.79
CA LEU A 87 -29.09 5.88 37.99
C LEU A 87 -29.04 5.47 36.50
N THR A 88 -29.13 4.18 36.21
CA THR A 88 -28.97 3.63 34.84
C THR A 88 -30.25 3.50 34.04
N SER A 89 -31.42 3.73 34.67
CA SER A 89 -32.72 3.52 34.02
C SER A 89 -33.44 4.83 33.71
N GLU A 90 -33.99 4.92 32.50
CA GLU A 90 -34.90 5.97 32.08
C GLU A 90 -36.37 5.55 32.15
N SER A 91 -37.24 6.56 32.27
CA SER A 91 -38.68 6.33 32.15
C SER A 91 -39.06 5.99 30.71
N LYS A 92 -40.11 5.15 30.55
CA LYS A 92 -40.70 4.87 29.24
C LYS A 92 -41.06 6.18 28.54
N SER A 93 -40.69 6.30 27.26
CA SER A 93 -41.02 7.46 26.45
C SER A 93 -42.54 7.59 26.30
N PRO A 94 -43.12 8.79 26.53
CA PRO A 94 -44.53 9.06 26.28
C PRO A 94 -44.87 9.07 24.78
N HIS A 95 -43.86 9.03 23.90
CA HIS A 95 -44.04 9.07 22.44
C HIS A 95 -44.20 7.69 21.80
N ARG A 96 -44.05 6.60 22.57
CA ARG A 96 -44.29 5.23 22.09
C ARG A 96 -45.78 4.92 21.99
N ALA A 97 -46.11 3.86 21.24
CA ALA A 97 -47.47 3.31 21.25
C ALA A 97 -47.84 2.79 22.66
N SER A 98 -49.15 2.68 22.93
CA SER A 98 -49.66 2.24 24.23
C SER A 98 -49.14 0.86 24.65
N ASN A 99 -48.95 -0.04 23.69
CA ASN A 99 -48.35 -1.37 23.87
C ASN A 99 -46.82 -1.36 24.05
N GLY A 100 -46.15 -0.21 23.96
CA GLY A 100 -44.69 -0.08 24.08
C GLY A 100 -43.91 -0.25 22.79
N ALA A 101 -44.54 -0.61 21.68
CA ALA A 101 -43.88 -0.67 20.37
C ALA A 101 -43.54 0.74 19.86
N LEU A 102 -42.61 0.80 18.89
CA LEU A 102 -42.41 2.01 18.09
C LEU A 102 -43.71 2.33 17.32
N THR A 103 -44.01 3.62 17.19
CA THR A 103 -45.04 4.07 16.25
C THR A 103 -44.59 3.79 14.81
N ALA A 104 -45.52 3.77 13.85
CA ALA A 104 -45.18 3.56 12.43
C ALA A 104 -44.14 4.58 11.93
N GLN A 105 -44.27 5.85 12.33
CA GLN A 105 -43.29 6.89 12.00
C GLN A 105 -41.95 6.68 12.71
N GLY A 106 -41.96 6.19 13.96
CA GLY A 106 -40.74 5.81 14.67
C GLY A 106 -40.00 4.64 14.00
N ALA A 107 -40.72 3.66 13.45
CA ALA A 107 -40.13 2.57 12.68
C ALA A 107 -39.50 3.06 11.35
N GLU A 108 -40.11 4.03 10.67
CA GLU A 108 -39.46 4.68 9.52
C GLU A 108 -38.23 5.50 9.94
N GLY A 109 -38.30 6.19 11.08
CA GLY A 109 -37.16 6.92 11.64
C GLY A 109 -35.99 6.02 12.03
N GLU A 110 -36.27 4.82 12.52
CA GLU A 110 -35.26 3.79 12.78
C GLU A 110 -34.51 3.43 11.49
N LYS A 111 -35.23 3.33 10.36
CA LYS A 111 -34.60 3.08 9.06
C LYS A 111 -33.71 4.24 8.62
N VAL A 112 -34.14 5.49 8.85
CA VAL A 112 -33.32 6.67 8.59
C VAL A 112 -32.05 6.63 9.46
N PHE A 113 -32.18 6.36 10.76
CA PHE A 113 -31.03 6.25 11.68
C PHE A 113 -29.99 5.24 11.18
N ARG A 114 -30.44 4.09 10.69
CA ARG A 114 -29.57 3.05 10.11
C ARG A 114 -28.93 3.49 8.82
N ARG A 115 -29.72 4.01 7.87
CA ARG A 115 -29.27 4.40 6.53
C ARG A 115 -28.21 5.49 6.59
N GLU A 116 -28.41 6.49 7.44
CA GLU A 116 -27.47 7.61 7.64
C GLU A 116 -26.30 7.23 8.56
N ASN A 117 -26.22 5.96 8.97
CA ASN A 117 -25.18 5.40 9.82
C ASN A 117 -24.96 6.19 11.12
N CYS A 118 -26.04 6.64 11.76
CA CYS A 118 -25.98 7.34 13.05
C CYS A 118 -25.34 6.46 14.14
N ALA A 119 -25.49 5.14 14.01
CA ALA A 119 -24.86 4.12 14.87
C ALA A 119 -23.32 4.09 14.80
N SER A 120 -22.68 4.78 13.86
CA SER A 120 -21.21 4.92 13.84
C SER A 120 -20.65 5.65 15.08
N CYS A 121 -21.48 6.51 15.69
CA CYS A 121 -21.17 7.24 16.92
C CYS A 121 -22.17 6.89 18.03
N HIS A 122 -23.47 6.88 17.72
CA HIS A 122 -24.51 6.53 18.69
C HIS A 122 -24.76 5.03 18.68
N ALA A 123 -23.75 4.24 19.05
CA ALA A 123 -23.71 2.78 18.86
C ALA A 123 -24.22 1.97 20.07
N GLY A 124 -24.37 0.66 19.85
CA GLY A 124 -24.53 -0.33 20.92
C GLY A 124 -25.80 -0.17 21.75
N GLU A 125 -25.86 -0.91 22.86
CA GLU A 125 -27.03 -0.88 23.74
C GLU A 125 -27.22 0.51 24.35
N ASN A 126 -26.17 1.26 24.64
CA ASN A 126 -26.29 2.58 25.27
C ASN A 126 -26.55 3.73 24.29
N PHE A 127 -26.66 3.48 22.98
CA PHE A 127 -26.81 4.55 21.96
C PHE A 127 -25.69 5.61 22.04
N THR A 128 -24.48 5.16 22.40
CA THR A 128 -23.26 5.94 22.46
C THR A 128 -22.07 4.99 22.36
N ASN A 129 -21.00 5.46 21.74
CA ASN A 129 -19.68 4.84 21.78
C ASN A 129 -18.72 5.58 22.74
N SER A 130 -19.26 6.36 23.68
CA SER A 130 -18.50 7.09 24.69
C SER A 130 -17.47 6.16 25.33
N ALA A 131 -16.22 6.60 25.24
CA ALA A 131 -15.07 5.93 25.81
C ALA A 131 -13.96 6.97 25.95
N LEU A 132 -13.02 6.72 26.87
CA LEU A 132 -11.88 7.61 27.06
C LEU A 132 -11.09 7.76 25.76
N GLY A 133 -10.85 9.02 25.37
CA GLY A 133 -10.13 9.34 24.14
C GLY A 133 -10.95 9.22 22.85
N VAL A 134 -12.23 8.87 22.92
CA VAL A 134 -13.12 8.79 21.76
C VAL A 134 -13.92 10.08 21.64
N PHE A 135 -13.49 10.95 20.74
CA PHE A 135 -14.15 12.24 20.50
C PHE A 135 -14.72 12.33 19.09
N ARG A 136 -15.81 13.08 18.94
CA ARG A 136 -16.42 13.39 17.65
C ARG A 136 -16.63 14.89 17.53
N ASP A 137 -16.16 15.47 16.43
CA ASP A 137 -16.57 16.80 16.02
C ASP A 137 -17.66 16.67 14.97
N VAL A 138 -18.85 17.13 15.30
CA VAL A 138 -20.01 17.17 14.40
C VAL A 138 -20.17 18.56 13.75
N GLY A 139 -19.17 19.44 13.90
CA GLY A 139 -19.17 20.82 13.40
C GLY A 139 -19.87 21.82 14.33
N THR A 140 -20.09 21.45 15.59
CA THR A 140 -20.71 22.31 16.60
C THR A 140 -19.69 22.97 17.53
N LEU A 141 -18.40 22.66 17.37
CA LEU A 141 -17.33 23.31 18.12
C LEU A 141 -17.24 24.80 17.77
N LYS A 142 -17.17 25.64 18.81
CA LYS A 142 -17.05 27.09 18.75
C LYS A 142 -15.85 27.51 19.62
N PRO A 143 -15.32 28.74 19.48
CA PRO A 143 -14.35 29.26 20.43
C PRO A 143 -14.84 29.22 21.89
N SER A 144 -16.15 29.38 22.10
CA SER A 144 -16.80 29.27 23.42
C SER A 144 -16.97 27.83 23.93
N SER A 145 -16.63 26.81 23.13
CA SER A 145 -16.68 25.41 23.56
C SER A 145 -15.58 25.07 24.56
N GLY A 146 -14.56 25.93 24.73
CA GLY A 146 -13.49 25.73 25.68
C GLY A 146 -12.40 24.78 25.18
N GLN A 147 -11.76 24.11 26.14
CA GLN A 147 -10.57 23.30 26.02
C GLN A 147 -10.79 21.98 26.77
N ARG A 148 -9.95 20.99 26.48
CA ARG A 148 -9.84 19.76 27.25
C ARG A 148 -8.44 19.70 27.84
N LEU A 149 -8.34 19.73 29.17
CA LEU A 149 -7.05 19.64 29.89
C LEU A 149 -6.03 20.70 29.41
N GLY A 150 -6.50 21.91 29.12
CA GLY A 150 -5.66 23.02 28.63
C GLY A 150 -5.30 22.98 27.14
N ALA A 151 -5.79 21.98 26.38
CA ALA A 151 -5.60 21.87 24.94
C ALA A 151 -6.89 22.16 24.16
N ALA A 152 -6.76 22.53 22.88
CA ALA A 152 -7.92 22.72 22.00
C ALA A 152 -8.73 21.42 21.85
N LEU A 153 -10.06 21.55 21.80
CA LEU A 153 -10.96 20.43 21.56
C LEU A 153 -10.83 19.91 20.13
N THR A 154 -10.57 18.61 19.98
CA THR A 154 -10.62 17.89 18.68
C THR A 154 -12.00 17.27 18.42
N GLY A 155 -12.89 17.34 19.40
CA GLY A 155 -14.23 16.80 19.39
C GLY A 155 -14.80 16.79 20.82
N LEU A 156 -16.01 16.27 20.96
CA LEU A 156 -16.69 16.08 22.24
C LEU A 156 -17.01 14.60 22.43
N ASP A 157 -17.26 14.22 23.69
CA ASP A 157 -17.79 12.90 23.99
C ASP A 157 -19.20 12.74 23.39
N VAL A 158 -19.52 11.52 22.96
CA VAL A 158 -20.80 11.23 22.30
C VAL A 158 -21.85 11.00 23.38
N PRO A 159 -22.87 11.86 23.53
CA PRO A 159 -23.92 11.61 24.50
C PRO A 159 -24.74 10.40 24.06
N THR A 160 -25.22 9.65 25.04
CA THR A 160 -26.25 8.63 24.78
C THR A 160 -27.55 9.28 24.35
N LEU A 161 -28.24 8.62 23.42
CA LEU A 161 -29.57 9.03 22.96
C LEU A 161 -30.72 8.41 23.77
N ARG A 162 -30.44 7.55 24.76
CA ARG A 162 -31.48 7.05 25.65
C ARG A 162 -32.07 8.21 26.45
N GLY A 163 -33.39 8.30 26.49
CA GLY A 163 -34.08 9.38 27.21
C GLY A 163 -34.00 10.76 26.57
N VAL A 164 -33.42 10.89 25.37
CA VAL A 164 -33.17 12.21 24.73
C VAL A 164 -34.45 13.03 24.50
N TRP A 165 -35.62 12.38 24.51
CA TRP A 165 -36.92 13.03 24.45
C TRP A 165 -37.22 13.98 25.63
N ALA A 166 -36.54 13.81 26.77
CA ALA A 166 -36.80 14.57 28.00
C ALA A 166 -35.76 15.66 28.31
N THR A 167 -34.75 15.85 27.47
CA THR A 167 -33.49 16.51 27.88
C THR A 167 -33.17 17.81 27.13
N ALA A 168 -34.17 18.40 26.46
CA ALA A 168 -34.00 19.70 25.80
C ALA A 168 -33.55 20.80 26.81
N PRO A 169 -32.74 21.78 26.38
CA PRO A 169 -32.16 21.93 25.04
C PRO A 169 -31.01 20.95 24.79
N TYR A 170 -30.60 20.82 23.53
CA TYR A 170 -29.65 19.84 23.03
C TYR A 170 -28.29 20.45 22.64
N LEU A 171 -27.33 19.56 22.36
CA LEU A 171 -25.90 19.83 22.15
C LEU A 171 -25.17 20.26 23.43
N HIS A 172 -23.84 20.23 23.37
CA HIS A 172 -22.96 20.47 24.52
C HIS A 172 -23.10 21.86 25.12
N ASP A 173 -23.53 22.84 24.35
CA ASP A 173 -23.72 24.24 24.77
C ASP A 173 -25.21 24.63 24.89
N GLY A 174 -26.14 23.68 24.66
CA GLY A 174 -27.57 23.93 24.69
C GLY A 174 -28.09 24.79 23.52
N SER A 175 -27.32 24.91 22.43
CA SER A 175 -27.67 25.78 21.30
C SER A 175 -28.82 25.26 20.43
N ALA A 176 -29.20 23.99 20.55
CA ALA A 176 -30.30 23.41 19.78
C ALA A 176 -31.58 23.27 20.64
N PRO A 177 -32.64 24.05 20.39
CA PRO A 177 -33.87 23.99 21.19
C PRO A 177 -34.73 22.75 20.91
N THR A 178 -34.52 22.06 19.78
CA THR A 178 -35.31 20.90 19.34
C THR A 178 -34.39 19.80 18.83
N LEU A 179 -34.87 18.54 18.82
CA LEU A 179 -34.13 17.42 18.23
C LEU A 179 -33.83 17.64 16.75
N ALA A 180 -34.78 18.20 15.99
CA ALA A 180 -34.56 18.53 14.58
C ALA A 180 -33.40 19.53 14.41
N ALA A 181 -33.30 20.54 15.28
CA ALA A 181 -32.18 21.49 15.27
C ALA A 181 -30.86 20.80 15.65
N ALA A 182 -30.88 19.86 16.60
CA ALA A 182 -29.70 19.09 16.99
C ALA A 182 -29.19 18.19 15.86
N VAL A 183 -30.09 17.46 15.18
CA VAL A 183 -29.75 16.63 14.01
C VAL A 183 -29.21 17.50 12.88
N SER A 184 -29.86 18.62 12.58
CA SER A 184 -29.44 19.54 11.50
C SER A 184 -28.07 20.19 11.76
N ALA A 185 -27.62 20.24 13.02
CA ALA A 185 -26.31 20.77 13.37
C ALA A 185 -25.16 19.78 13.07
N HIS A 186 -25.46 18.51 12.76
CA HIS A 186 -24.44 17.53 12.40
C HIS A 186 -23.93 17.77 10.98
N SER A 187 -22.65 18.12 10.86
CA SER A 187 -21.96 18.28 9.58
C SER A 187 -21.95 16.97 8.81
N GLY A 188 -22.35 17.03 7.54
CA GLY A 188 -22.44 15.85 6.66
C GLY A 188 -23.77 15.11 6.73
N VAL A 189 -24.71 15.51 7.59
CA VAL A 189 -26.08 14.97 7.61
C VAL A 189 -26.99 15.93 6.86
N THR A 190 -27.65 15.47 5.80
CA THR A 190 -28.65 16.24 5.06
C THR A 190 -29.85 15.35 4.78
N LEU A 191 -30.97 15.66 5.43
CA LEU A 191 -32.20 14.86 5.38
C LEU A 191 -33.31 15.59 4.65
N SER A 192 -34.16 14.84 3.97
CA SER A 192 -35.45 15.37 3.54
C SER A 192 -36.31 15.75 4.75
N VAL A 193 -37.32 16.59 4.55
CA VAL A 193 -38.26 16.95 5.64
C VAL A 193 -38.92 15.70 6.22
N ALA A 194 -39.34 14.76 5.36
CA ALA A 194 -39.96 13.51 5.79
C ALA A 194 -38.99 12.62 6.60
N ASP A 195 -37.73 12.50 6.17
CA ASP A 195 -36.71 11.74 6.89
C ASP A 195 -36.37 12.38 8.24
N MET A 196 -36.29 13.71 8.30
CA MET A 196 -36.08 14.45 9.55
C MET A 196 -37.23 14.21 10.52
N ASP A 197 -38.48 14.33 10.08
CA ASP A 197 -39.66 14.09 10.91
C ASP A 197 -39.71 12.65 11.43
N ALA A 198 -39.40 11.68 10.56
CA ALA A 198 -39.31 10.27 10.92
C ALA A 198 -38.20 10.03 11.96
N LEU A 199 -36.98 10.51 11.69
CA LEU A 199 -35.84 10.37 12.60
C LEU A 199 -36.11 11.02 13.96
N VAL A 200 -36.67 12.23 14.00
CA VAL A 200 -37.06 12.89 15.25
C VAL A 200 -38.13 12.09 15.99
N SER A 201 -39.08 11.49 15.29
CA SER A 201 -40.07 10.58 15.90
C SER A 201 -39.41 9.36 16.54
N TYR A 202 -38.39 8.78 15.88
CA TYR A 202 -37.61 7.68 16.43
C TYR A 202 -36.78 8.10 17.66
N LEU A 203 -36.02 9.21 17.56
CA LEU A 203 -35.23 9.76 18.67
C LEU A 203 -36.09 10.02 19.91
N ASN A 204 -37.31 10.52 19.72
CA ASN A 204 -38.26 10.74 20.82
C ASN A 204 -38.71 9.44 21.51
N GLN A 205 -38.53 8.28 20.88
CA GLN A 205 -38.95 6.98 21.36
C GLN A 205 -37.78 6.12 21.89
N ILE A 206 -36.54 6.62 21.89
CA ILE A 206 -35.39 5.92 22.47
C ILE A 206 -35.44 6.03 24.00
N ASP A 207 -35.86 4.94 24.64
CA ASP A 207 -35.91 4.72 26.08
C ASP A 207 -35.35 3.33 26.42
N ASP A 208 -35.46 2.87 27.67
CA ASP A 208 -34.95 1.57 28.13
C ASP A 208 -35.55 0.34 27.40
N GLN A 209 -36.65 0.50 26.65
CA GLN A 209 -37.22 -0.60 25.87
C GLN A 209 -36.48 -0.85 24.56
N ALA A 210 -35.67 0.10 24.08
CA ALA A 210 -34.85 -0.11 22.89
C ALA A 210 -33.72 -1.11 23.20
N ALA A 211 -33.58 -2.16 22.39
CA ALA A 211 -32.55 -3.20 22.58
C ALA A 211 -31.13 -2.67 22.28
N GLY A 212 -31.00 -1.64 21.44
CA GLY A 212 -29.73 -1.01 21.10
C GLY A 212 -29.83 -0.21 19.81
N ALA A 213 -28.77 0.52 19.50
CA ALA A 213 -28.70 1.36 18.32
C ALA A 213 -28.73 0.52 17.04
N PRO A 214 -29.61 0.84 16.09
CA PRO A 214 -29.78 0.04 14.91
C PRO A 214 -28.66 0.39 13.91
N ALA A 215 -27.90 -0.62 13.49
CA ALA A 215 -26.73 -0.47 12.62
C ALA A 215 -27.05 -0.77 11.14
N PRO A 216 -26.23 -0.26 10.18
CA PRO A 216 -26.32 -0.69 8.79
C PRO A 216 -26.12 -2.21 8.63
N VAL A 217 -26.74 -2.79 7.59
CA VAL A 217 -26.44 -4.17 7.20
C VAL A 217 -25.06 -4.17 6.53
N THR A 218 -24.11 -4.92 7.06
CA THR A 218 -22.76 -5.08 6.47
C THR A 218 -22.60 -6.50 5.97
N VAL A 219 -21.61 -6.73 5.09
CA VAL A 219 -21.26 -8.06 4.60
C VAL A 219 -19.75 -8.23 4.52
N VAL A 220 -19.27 -9.40 4.94
CA VAL A 220 -17.84 -9.78 4.86
C VAL A 220 -17.71 -11.03 4.02
N LEU A 221 -16.77 -11.01 3.06
CA LEU A 221 -16.37 -12.13 2.22
C LEU A 221 -15.12 -12.79 2.77
N GLU A 222 -15.19 -14.10 2.98
CA GLU A 222 -14.09 -14.92 3.46
C GLU A 222 -13.98 -16.24 2.69
N SER A 223 -12.80 -16.85 2.71
CA SER A 223 -12.58 -18.20 2.17
C SER A 223 -11.46 -18.91 2.90
N ALA A 224 -11.67 -20.18 3.23
CA ALA A 224 -10.63 -21.04 3.81
C ALA A 224 -9.63 -21.57 2.77
N ALA A 225 -9.84 -21.30 1.48
CA ALA A 225 -8.94 -21.79 0.43
C ALA A 225 -7.55 -21.12 0.52
N PRO A 226 -6.46 -21.90 0.38
CA PRO A 226 -5.10 -21.40 0.44
C PRO A 226 -4.77 -20.50 -0.76
N ALA A 227 -3.68 -19.73 -0.67
CA ALA A 227 -3.11 -19.02 -1.80
C ALA A 227 -1.75 -19.67 -2.16
N PRO A 228 -1.53 -20.11 -3.41
CA PRO A 228 -2.41 -20.00 -4.58
C PRO A 228 -3.55 -21.05 -4.61
N VAL A 229 -4.61 -20.77 -5.37
CA VAL A 229 -5.68 -21.72 -5.70
C VAL A 229 -5.46 -22.29 -7.11
N SER A 230 -5.73 -23.58 -7.30
CA SER A 230 -5.56 -24.27 -8.61
C SER A 230 -6.86 -24.81 -9.21
N GLY A 231 -7.99 -24.58 -8.54
CA GLY A 231 -9.31 -25.00 -8.97
C GLY A 231 -10.41 -24.23 -8.24
N PRO A 232 -11.69 -24.59 -8.45
CA PRO A 232 -12.81 -23.93 -7.80
C PRO A 232 -12.69 -23.95 -6.27
N PHE A 233 -13.05 -22.85 -5.63
CA PHE A 233 -13.01 -22.69 -4.17
C PHE A 233 -14.28 -22.04 -3.63
N THR A 234 -14.62 -22.33 -2.37
CA THR A 234 -15.82 -21.77 -1.73
C THR A 234 -15.50 -20.43 -1.09
N VAL A 235 -16.38 -19.46 -1.31
CA VAL A 235 -16.42 -18.16 -0.62
C VAL A 235 -17.69 -18.10 0.22
N THR A 236 -17.54 -17.62 1.46
CA THR A 236 -18.65 -17.36 2.38
C THR A 236 -18.88 -15.86 2.47
N ALA A 237 -20.12 -15.43 2.24
CA ALA A 237 -20.61 -14.09 2.52
C ALA A 237 -21.40 -14.10 3.83
N THR A 238 -20.93 -13.36 4.82
CA THR A 238 -21.56 -13.23 6.14
C THR A 238 -22.11 -11.82 6.30
N PHE A 239 -23.43 -11.70 6.34
CA PHE A 239 -24.13 -10.44 6.61
C PHE A 239 -24.31 -10.22 8.12
N SER A 240 -24.33 -8.96 8.56
CA SER A 240 -24.60 -8.64 9.98
C SER A 240 -26.05 -8.89 10.41
N HIS A 241 -26.96 -9.05 9.45
CA HIS A 241 -28.38 -9.33 9.65
C HIS A 241 -28.85 -10.39 8.66
N ALA A 242 -29.97 -11.04 8.95
CA ALA A 242 -30.61 -11.91 7.97
C ALA A 242 -31.10 -11.09 6.77
N VAL A 243 -30.71 -11.50 5.56
CA VAL A 243 -31.06 -10.81 4.31
C VAL A 243 -31.86 -11.70 3.36
N THR A 244 -32.58 -11.05 2.47
CA THR A 244 -33.33 -11.62 1.34
C THR A 244 -32.92 -10.89 0.06
N GLY A 245 -33.21 -11.50 -1.09
CA GLY A 245 -32.89 -10.90 -2.41
C GLY A 245 -31.45 -11.09 -2.90
N PHE A 246 -30.56 -11.67 -2.10
CA PHE A 246 -29.20 -11.99 -2.54
C PHE A 246 -29.19 -13.13 -3.57
N THR A 247 -28.62 -12.86 -4.73
CA THR A 247 -28.55 -13.78 -5.88
C THR A 247 -27.15 -13.86 -6.46
N LEU A 248 -26.92 -14.82 -7.36
CA LEU A 248 -25.61 -15.02 -7.98
C LEU A 248 -25.17 -13.83 -8.84
N SER A 249 -26.13 -13.09 -9.44
CA SER A 249 -25.82 -11.90 -10.25
C SER A 249 -25.29 -10.72 -9.45
N ASP A 250 -25.46 -10.74 -8.12
CA ASP A 250 -24.97 -9.68 -7.24
C ASP A 250 -23.49 -9.83 -6.88
N ILE A 251 -22.87 -10.95 -7.31
CA ILE A 251 -21.49 -11.29 -7.01
C ILE A 251 -20.61 -10.83 -8.17
N THR A 252 -19.75 -9.85 -7.89
CA THR A 252 -18.74 -9.40 -8.87
C THR A 252 -17.48 -10.22 -8.70
N VAL A 253 -17.10 -10.98 -9.74
CA VAL A 253 -15.86 -11.74 -9.80
C VAL A 253 -15.01 -11.26 -10.98
N THR A 254 -13.77 -10.83 -10.70
CA THR A 254 -12.75 -10.59 -11.73
C THR A 254 -11.81 -11.80 -11.78
N GLY A 255 -11.34 -12.19 -12.97
CA GLY A 255 -10.42 -13.33 -13.13
C GLY A 255 -11.03 -14.71 -12.92
N GLY A 256 -12.37 -14.81 -12.80
CA GLY A 256 -13.09 -16.07 -12.60
C GLY A 256 -14.59 -15.90 -12.72
N SER A 257 -15.34 -16.91 -12.30
CA SER A 257 -16.81 -16.91 -12.28
C SER A 257 -17.38 -17.47 -10.98
N ALA A 258 -18.45 -16.86 -10.47
CA ALA A 258 -19.23 -17.41 -9.34
C ALA A 258 -20.30 -18.41 -9.81
N SER A 259 -20.57 -19.42 -8.99
CA SER A 259 -21.59 -20.44 -9.20
C SER A 259 -22.06 -21.03 -7.87
N ALA A 260 -23.06 -21.92 -7.90
CA ALA A 260 -23.47 -22.72 -6.73
C ALA A 260 -23.79 -21.91 -5.45
N LEU A 261 -24.47 -20.77 -5.60
CA LEU A 261 -24.94 -20.00 -4.44
C LEU A 261 -25.93 -20.83 -3.61
N THR A 262 -25.63 -20.96 -2.33
CA THR A 262 -26.42 -21.67 -1.32
C THR A 262 -26.40 -20.88 -0.01
N GLY A 263 -27.27 -21.22 0.94
CA GLY A 263 -27.39 -20.52 2.23
C GLY A 263 -28.70 -19.76 2.38
N SER A 264 -28.88 -19.13 3.53
CA SER A 264 -30.08 -18.35 3.87
C SER A 264 -29.84 -17.47 5.09
N GLY A 265 -30.70 -16.48 5.30
CA GLY A 265 -30.58 -15.56 6.42
C GLY A 265 -29.31 -14.73 6.31
N ALA A 266 -28.44 -14.82 7.31
CA ALA A 266 -27.22 -14.01 7.39
C ALA A 266 -25.99 -14.67 6.76
N SER A 267 -26.06 -15.95 6.36
CA SER A 267 -24.90 -16.69 5.86
C SER A 267 -25.18 -17.35 4.52
N TRP A 268 -24.35 -17.01 3.54
CA TRP A 268 -24.44 -17.47 2.17
C TRP A 268 -23.08 -17.95 1.70
N SER A 269 -23.06 -18.98 0.86
CA SER A 269 -21.84 -19.56 0.31
C SER A 269 -21.98 -19.77 -1.19
N PHE A 270 -20.92 -19.51 -1.93
CA PHE A 270 -20.86 -19.72 -3.38
C PHE A 270 -19.49 -20.23 -3.80
N THR A 271 -19.43 -20.89 -4.96
CA THR A 271 -18.19 -21.42 -5.53
C THR A 271 -17.64 -20.44 -6.55
N VAL A 272 -16.38 -20.09 -6.41
CA VAL A 272 -15.63 -19.29 -7.38
C VAL A 272 -14.70 -20.20 -8.15
N THR A 273 -14.86 -20.22 -9.47
CA THR A 273 -13.97 -20.94 -10.40
C THR A 273 -12.96 -19.96 -10.98
N PRO A 274 -11.66 -20.09 -10.64
CA PRO A 274 -10.62 -19.20 -11.15
C PRO A 274 -10.24 -19.55 -12.61
N GLY A 275 -10.02 -18.54 -13.44
CA GLY A 275 -9.35 -18.63 -14.74
C GLY A 275 -8.07 -17.79 -14.84
N ALA A 276 -7.89 -16.86 -13.90
CA ALA A 276 -6.73 -16.02 -13.64
C ALA A 276 -6.73 -15.65 -12.15
N ASP A 277 -5.84 -14.77 -11.70
CA ASP A 277 -5.92 -14.20 -10.34
C ASP A 277 -7.31 -13.60 -10.10
N VAL A 278 -7.94 -14.04 -9.02
CA VAL A 278 -9.36 -13.76 -8.74
C VAL A 278 -9.50 -12.62 -7.74
N SER A 279 -10.44 -11.72 -8.00
CA SER A 279 -11.01 -10.81 -6.99
C SER A 279 -12.53 -10.96 -6.91
N VAL A 280 -13.07 -10.94 -5.70
CA VAL A 280 -14.51 -11.11 -5.42
C VAL A 280 -15.00 -9.96 -4.56
N SER A 281 -16.13 -9.35 -4.92
CA SER A 281 -16.78 -8.28 -4.14
C SER A 281 -18.29 -8.26 -4.33
N LEU A 282 -18.99 -7.68 -3.36
CA LEU A 282 -20.43 -7.43 -3.36
C LEU A 282 -20.69 -5.92 -3.26
N ALA A 283 -21.56 -5.40 -4.12
CA ALA A 283 -21.94 -3.98 -4.10
C ALA A 283 -22.87 -3.66 -2.92
N ALA A 284 -23.08 -2.37 -2.67
CA ALA A 284 -24.12 -1.94 -1.74
C ALA A 284 -25.53 -2.14 -2.34
N ASN A 285 -26.53 -2.30 -1.47
CA ASN A 285 -27.96 -2.40 -1.80
C ASN A 285 -28.36 -3.60 -2.69
N ILE A 286 -27.60 -4.70 -2.66
CA ILE A 286 -27.92 -5.92 -3.40
C ILE A 286 -28.84 -6.88 -2.63
N ALA A 287 -28.80 -6.82 -1.30
CA ALA A 287 -29.56 -7.69 -0.42
C ALA A 287 -30.19 -6.84 0.70
N GLN A 288 -31.42 -7.19 1.08
CA GLN A 288 -32.21 -6.41 2.03
C GLN A 288 -32.58 -7.23 3.25
N ASP A 289 -32.59 -6.60 4.43
CA ASP A 289 -33.09 -7.23 5.64
C ASP A 289 -34.63 -7.17 5.76
N ALA A 290 -35.17 -7.65 6.89
CA ALA A 290 -36.61 -7.63 7.16
C ALA A 290 -37.23 -6.22 7.22
N ALA A 291 -36.42 -5.16 7.38
CA ALA A 291 -36.86 -3.77 7.37
C ALA A 291 -36.83 -3.16 5.96
N GLY A 292 -36.34 -3.89 4.95
CA GLY A 292 -36.19 -3.43 3.57
C GLY A 292 -34.94 -2.57 3.33
N LEU A 293 -33.96 -2.62 4.24
CA LEU A 293 -32.71 -1.86 4.10
C LEU A 293 -31.63 -2.68 3.43
N GLY A 294 -30.96 -2.08 2.45
CA GLY A 294 -29.85 -2.67 1.70
C GLY A 294 -28.56 -2.82 2.53
N ASN A 295 -27.70 -3.76 2.11
CA ASN A 295 -26.35 -3.92 2.64
C ASN A 295 -25.39 -2.81 2.19
N ALA A 296 -24.37 -2.52 3.00
CA ALA A 296 -23.17 -1.84 2.56
C ALA A 296 -22.30 -2.75 1.66
N ALA A 297 -21.43 -2.16 0.85
CA ALA A 297 -20.49 -2.93 0.02
C ALA A 297 -19.56 -3.81 0.88
N SER A 298 -19.15 -4.96 0.34
CA SER A 298 -18.23 -5.88 1.04
C SER A 298 -16.77 -5.42 0.96
N ASN A 299 -15.89 -6.11 1.70
CA ASN A 299 -14.47 -6.17 1.38
C ASN A 299 -14.23 -6.84 0.01
N VAL A 300 -13.05 -6.65 -0.56
CA VAL A 300 -12.59 -7.39 -1.75
C VAL A 300 -11.77 -8.61 -1.30
N LEU A 301 -12.18 -9.81 -1.70
CA LEU A 301 -11.44 -11.04 -1.45
C LEU A 301 -10.58 -11.39 -2.68
N ALA A 302 -9.26 -11.46 -2.52
CA ALA A 302 -8.32 -11.80 -3.60
C ALA A 302 -7.69 -13.18 -3.44
N ARG A 303 -7.45 -13.90 -4.55
CA ARG A 303 -6.71 -15.19 -4.60
C ARG A 303 -5.83 -15.26 -5.84
N ILE A 304 -4.58 -15.69 -5.67
CA ILE A 304 -3.65 -15.96 -6.77
C ILE A 304 -3.99 -17.31 -7.41
N TYR A 305 -4.05 -17.40 -8.73
CA TYR A 305 -4.36 -18.62 -9.47
C TYR A 305 -3.10 -19.34 -9.98
N GLY A 306 -2.98 -20.62 -9.66
CA GLY A 306 -1.98 -21.53 -10.20
C GLY A 306 -2.64 -22.59 -11.08
N ALA A 307 -2.52 -22.47 -12.42
CA ALA A 307 -3.12 -23.43 -13.33
C ALA A 307 -2.62 -24.88 -13.09
N PRO A 308 -3.50 -25.90 -13.08
CA PRO A 308 -3.12 -27.29 -12.81
C PRO A 308 -2.19 -27.87 -13.88
N ALA A 309 -1.26 -28.74 -13.47
CA ALA A 309 -0.29 -29.35 -14.37
C ALA A 309 -0.98 -30.31 -15.38
N PRO A 310 -0.60 -30.28 -16.67
CA PRO A 310 -1.18 -31.14 -17.72
C PRO A 310 -0.77 -32.60 -17.49
N VAL A 311 -1.57 -33.58 -17.92
CA VAL A 311 -1.19 -35.03 -17.91
C VAL A 311 -0.37 -35.35 -19.16
N LEU A 312 0.86 -35.83 -19.00
CA LEU A 312 1.80 -36.11 -20.11
C LEU A 312 1.92 -37.61 -20.43
N ILE A 313 2.07 -37.96 -21.72
CA ILE A 313 2.26 -39.33 -22.22
C ILE A 313 3.76 -39.61 -22.42
N SER A 314 4.22 -40.73 -21.89
CA SER A 314 5.62 -41.17 -21.89
C SER A 314 6.01 -41.87 -23.20
N GLU A 315 7.09 -41.44 -23.87
CA GLU A 315 7.60 -42.07 -25.11
C GLU A 315 9.11 -41.87 -25.29
N ASP A 316 9.84 -42.93 -25.69
CA ASP A 316 11.24 -42.82 -26.10
C ASP A 316 11.37 -42.48 -27.59
N ILE A 317 12.29 -41.57 -27.91
CA ILE A 317 12.56 -41.12 -29.28
C ILE A 317 13.97 -41.55 -29.69
N GLY A 318 14.07 -42.21 -30.85
CA GLY A 318 15.35 -42.65 -31.42
C GLY A 318 15.88 -43.97 -30.84
N ASN A 319 17.21 -44.16 -30.89
CA ASN A 319 17.87 -45.40 -30.48
C ASN A 319 18.17 -45.42 -28.96
N ALA A 320 17.14 -45.21 -28.14
CA ALA A 320 17.17 -45.50 -26.72
C ALA A 320 17.39 -47.02 -26.51
N ARG A 321 18.40 -47.42 -25.74
CA ARG A 321 18.70 -48.83 -25.45
C ARG A 321 18.10 -49.30 -24.13
N VAL A 322 17.81 -48.36 -23.23
CA VAL A 322 17.17 -48.56 -21.93
C VAL A 322 15.94 -47.67 -21.89
N ALA A 323 14.77 -48.27 -21.69
CA ALA A 323 13.51 -47.53 -21.72
C ALA A 323 13.46 -46.42 -20.65
N GLY A 324 13.06 -45.23 -21.06
CA GLY A 324 12.81 -44.12 -20.15
C GLY A 324 11.43 -44.23 -19.48
N VAL A 325 11.25 -43.52 -18.36
CA VAL A 325 9.99 -43.51 -17.60
C VAL A 325 9.63 -42.10 -17.18
N THR A 326 8.35 -41.75 -17.32
CA THR A 326 7.75 -40.54 -16.72
C THR A 326 6.89 -40.91 -15.52
N ALA A 327 7.17 -40.33 -14.36
CA ALA A 327 6.33 -40.39 -13.16
C ALA A 327 5.77 -39.00 -12.83
N HIS A 328 4.49 -38.91 -12.44
CA HIS A 328 3.82 -37.67 -12.03
C HIS A 328 3.22 -37.83 -10.63
N ASP A 329 3.64 -36.98 -9.70
CA ASP A 329 3.02 -36.85 -8.39
C ASP A 329 1.94 -35.77 -8.44
N THR A 330 0.68 -36.18 -8.48
CA THR A 330 -0.48 -35.28 -8.57
C THR A 330 -0.71 -34.43 -7.33
N ALA A 331 -0.15 -34.80 -6.17
CA ALA A 331 -0.28 -34.02 -4.94
C ALA A 331 0.66 -32.81 -4.94
N THR A 332 1.85 -32.94 -5.53
CA THR A 332 2.86 -31.89 -5.60
C THR A 332 2.98 -31.22 -6.96
N GLY A 333 2.40 -31.81 -8.02
CA GLY A 333 2.53 -31.35 -9.41
C GLY A 333 3.93 -31.61 -9.98
N THR A 334 4.70 -32.53 -9.41
CA THR A 334 6.09 -32.81 -9.78
C THR A 334 6.16 -33.94 -10.80
N TYR A 335 6.94 -33.75 -11.86
CA TYR A 335 7.30 -34.75 -12.85
C TYR A 335 8.73 -35.25 -12.63
N THR A 336 8.92 -36.56 -12.64
CA THR A 336 10.25 -37.20 -12.62
C THR A 336 10.42 -38.01 -13.88
N LEU A 337 11.43 -37.69 -14.68
CA LEU A 337 11.79 -38.41 -15.90
C LEU A 337 13.09 -39.18 -15.67
N THR A 338 13.15 -40.42 -16.16
CA THR A 338 14.40 -41.15 -16.40
C THR A 338 14.55 -41.38 -17.89
N ALA A 339 15.76 -41.23 -18.42
CA ALA A 339 16.02 -41.41 -19.84
C ALA A 339 17.44 -41.87 -20.12
N ASP A 340 17.62 -42.69 -21.15
CA ASP A 340 18.88 -42.77 -21.89
C ASP A 340 18.75 -41.98 -23.21
N GLY A 341 19.86 -41.87 -23.95
CA GLY A 341 19.85 -41.29 -25.28
C GLY A 341 21.14 -40.59 -25.64
N GLU A 342 21.57 -40.73 -26.90
CA GLU A 342 22.86 -40.23 -27.39
C GLU A 342 22.96 -38.70 -27.34
N ASP A 343 22.03 -37.99 -27.98
CA ASP A 343 21.90 -36.54 -27.89
C ASP A 343 20.59 -36.05 -28.54
N ILE A 344 20.20 -34.82 -28.24
CA ILE A 344 19.22 -34.02 -29.00
C ILE A 344 20.04 -33.00 -29.81
N PHE A 345 20.70 -33.42 -30.91
CA PHE A 345 21.56 -32.51 -31.67
C PHE A 345 21.88 -32.92 -33.13
N PHE A 346 22.23 -34.18 -33.40
CA PHE A 346 22.71 -34.57 -34.74
C PHE A 346 21.58 -34.59 -35.79
N ASN A 347 21.69 -35.42 -36.82
CA ASN A 347 20.61 -35.64 -37.77
C ASN A 347 19.49 -36.56 -37.22
N ALA A 348 19.70 -37.16 -36.05
CA ALA A 348 18.73 -37.97 -35.31
C ALA A 348 18.83 -37.70 -33.80
N ASP A 349 17.68 -37.60 -33.14
CA ASP A 349 17.56 -37.43 -31.68
C ASP A 349 17.54 -38.79 -30.97
N GLY A 350 18.09 -38.84 -29.76
CA GLY A 350 17.96 -39.94 -28.79
C GLY A 350 17.62 -39.39 -27.41
N PHE A 351 16.39 -39.58 -26.92
CA PHE A 351 15.93 -39.04 -25.63
C PHE A 351 14.55 -39.60 -25.19
N HIS A 352 14.14 -39.33 -23.96
CA HIS A 352 12.78 -39.59 -23.45
C HIS A 352 11.89 -38.34 -23.49
N PHE A 353 10.66 -38.49 -23.94
CA PHE A 353 9.71 -37.40 -24.14
C PHE A 353 8.37 -37.65 -23.43
N ALA A 354 8.05 -36.81 -22.44
CA ALA A 354 6.75 -36.77 -21.78
C ALA A 354 5.88 -35.70 -22.45
N LYS A 355 4.89 -36.09 -23.27
CA LYS A 355 4.26 -35.19 -24.24
C LYS A 355 2.73 -35.25 -24.30
N VAL A 356 2.15 -34.19 -24.85
CA VAL A 356 0.77 -34.13 -25.35
C VAL A 356 0.75 -33.44 -26.72
N LEU A 357 -0.42 -33.38 -27.37
CA LEU A 357 -0.59 -32.61 -28.60
C LEU A 357 -0.89 -31.13 -28.29
N LEU A 358 -0.18 -30.25 -28.99
CA LEU A 358 -0.49 -28.83 -29.11
C LEU A 358 -1.10 -28.58 -30.49
N THR A 359 -2.28 -27.95 -30.54
CA THR A 359 -2.90 -27.53 -31.81
C THR A 359 -2.86 -26.02 -31.94
N GLY A 360 -2.27 -25.52 -33.02
CA GLY A 360 -2.08 -24.09 -33.27
C GLY A 360 -0.91 -23.52 -32.47
N ASP A 361 -1.06 -22.24 -32.12
CA ASP A 361 -0.09 -21.49 -31.33
C ASP A 361 -0.24 -21.80 -29.84
N GLY A 362 0.83 -21.57 -29.09
CA GLY A 362 0.84 -21.86 -27.66
C GLY A 362 2.22 -21.87 -27.05
N GLU A 363 2.28 -22.19 -25.77
CA GLU A 363 3.51 -22.24 -25.01
C GLU A 363 3.58 -23.45 -24.09
N ILE A 364 4.81 -23.81 -23.73
CA ILE A 364 5.12 -24.68 -22.60
C ILE A 364 6.16 -24.00 -21.70
N ARG A 365 5.96 -24.11 -20.39
CA ARG A 365 6.93 -23.69 -19.36
C ARG A 365 7.05 -24.72 -18.26
N ALA A 366 8.24 -24.83 -17.68
CA ALA A 366 8.54 -25.72 -16.55
C ALA A 366 9.74 -25.22 -15.76
N ARG A 367 9.81 -25.55 -14.47
CA ARG A 367 11.05 -25.44 -13.68
C ARG A 367 11.74 -26.79 -13.63
N VAL A 368 12.97 -26.86 -14.09
CA VAL A 368 13.85 -28.03 -13.94
C VAL A 368 14.55 -27.93 -12.59
N ARG A 369 14.12 -28.73 -11.62
CA ARG A 369 14.65 -28.69 -10.26
C ARG A 369 16.01 -29.37 -10.15
N SER A 370 16.20 -30.48 -10.88
CA SER A 370 17.44 -31.26 -10.88
C SER A 370 17.65 -31.99 -12.20
N LEU A 371 18.92 -32.26 -12.52
CA LEU A 371 19.37 -33.11 -13.63
C LEU A 371 20.66 -33.82 -13.21
N ASP A 372 20.71 -35.14 -13.36
CA ASP A 372 21.92 -35.92 -13.10
C ASP A 372 23.05 -35.57 -14.08
N ASN A 373 24.28 -35.48 -13.56
CA ASN A 373 25.48 -35.25 -14.38
C ASN A 373 26.01 -36.54 -15.00
N THR A 374 25.29 -37.07 -15.99
CA THR A 374 25.69 -38.27 -16.74
C THR A 374 26.62 -37.97 -17.91
N HIS A 375 26.50 -36.77 -18.50
CA HIS A 375 27.34 -36.27 -19.58
C HIS A 375 27.31 -34.72 -19.58
N PRO A 376 28.38 -34.00 -20.01
CA PRO A 376 28.36 -32.53 -20.08
C PRO A 376 27.25 -31.94 -20.96
N TRP A 377 26.73 -32.76 -21.87
CA TRP A 377 25.63 -32.44 -22.77
C TRP A 377 24.38 -33.30 -22.54
N ALA A 378 24.22 -33.91 -21.36
CA ALA A 378 22.90 -34.34 -20.92
C ALA A 378 21.96 -33.12 -20.91
N LYS A 379 20.68 -33.30 -21.24
CA LYS A 379 19.74 -32.18 -21.37
C LYS A 379 18.41 -32.51 -20.72
N ALA A 380 17.90 -31.57 -19.92
CA ALA A 380 16.53 -31.61 -19.39
C ALA A 380 15.82 -30.29 -19.74
N GLY A 381 14.60 -30.37 -20.26
CA GLY A 381 13.90 -29.16 -20.68
C GLY A 381 12.52 -29.37 -21.28
N VAL A 382 12.07 -28.39 -22.06
CA VAL A 382 10.80 -28.39 -22.77
C VAL A 382 11.03 -28.42 -24.28
N MET A 383 10.14 -29.08 -25.02
CA MET A 383 10.26 -29.25 -26.47
C MET A 383 8.91 -29.14 -27.18
N ILE A 384 8.91 -28.53 -28.36
CA ILE A 384 7.84 -28.65 -29.36
C ILE A 384 8.42 -29.31 -30.62
N ARG A 385 7.84 -30.43 -31.06
CA ARG A 385 8.33 -31.23 -32.19
C ARG A 385 7.22 -31.67 -33.14
N GLU A 386 7.56 -31.76 -34.42
CA GLU A 386 6.64 -32.13 -35.50
C GLU A 386 6.11 -33.57 -35.38
N SER A 387 6.97 -34.53 -35.11
CA SER A 387 6.61 -35.95 -35.09
C SER A 387 7.44 -36.74 -34.07
N ALA A 388 7.06 -38.01 -33.85
CA ALA A 388 7.83 -38.96 -33.04
C ALA A 388 9.12 -39.47 -33.71
N ALA A 389 9.37 -39.17 -34.99
CA ALA A 389 10.54 -39.68 -35.69
C ALA A 389 11.84 -39.05 -35.17
N ALA A 390 12.93 -39.82 -35.09
CA ALA A 390 14.21 -39.35 -34.56
C ALA A 390 14.78 -38.13 -35.32
N GLY A 391 14.54 -38.01 -36.63
CA GLY A 391 14.99 -36.87 -37.44
C GLY A 391 14.00 -35.70 -37.50
N SER A 392 12.99 -35.63 -36.62
CA SER A 392 11.91 -34.64 -36.70
C SER A 392 12.41 -33.20 -36.60
N ARG A 393 11.74 -32.27 -37.30
CA ARG A 393 11.86 -30.84 -36.99
C ARG A 393 11.36 -30.57 -35.57
N HIS A 394 12.05 -29.70 -34.84
CA HIS A 394 11.70 -29.30 -33.48
C HIS A 394 12.41 -28.01 -33.06
N ALA A 395 11.93 -27.45 -31.96
CA ALA A 395 12.66 -26.50 -31.13
C ALA A 395 12.58 -26.96 -29.66
N SER A 396 13.64 -26.77 -28.89
CA SER A 396 13.67 -27.09 -27.46
C SER A 396 14.44 -26.05 -26.67
N ALA A 397 13.99 -25.81 -25.43
CA ALA A 397 14.69 -25.03 -24.41
C ALA A 397 15.11 -25.98 -23.29
N PHE A 398 16.38 -26.02 -22.92
CA PHE A 398 16.90 -26.98 -21.95
C PHE A 398 17.98 -26.41 -21.04
N ILE A 399 18.31 -27.18 -20.00
CA ILE A 399 19.50 -27.03 -19.17
C ILE A 399 20.45 -28.20 -19.36
N THR A 400 21.73 -27.98 -19.11
CA THR A 400 22.76 -29.02 -18.97
C THR A 400 23.11 -29.26 -17.49
N PRO A 401 23.86 -30.31 -17.11
CA PRO A 401 24.22 -30.51 -15.71
C PRO A 401 25.02 -29.33 -15.15
N PRO A 402 24.76 -28.89 -13.89
CA PRO A 402 25.45 -27.75 -13.28
C PRO A 402 26.99 -27.85 -13.33
N ALA A 403 27.52 -29.06 -13.14
CA ALA A 403 28.97 -29.32 -13.15
C ALA A 403 29.60 -29.23 -14.56
N ALA A 404 28.80 -29.21 -15.62
CA ALA A 404 29.29 -29.12 -17.00
C ALA A 404 29.57 -27.68 -17.44
N GLY A 405 28.94 -26.68 -16.79
CA GLY A 405 29.12 -25.27 -17.11
C GLY A 405 28.48 -24.78 -18.42
N ASN A 406 27.75 -25.64 -19.15
CA ASN A 406 27.16 -25.31 -20.46
C ASN A 406 25.82 -24.55 -20.37
N GLY A 407 25.25 -24.37 -19.17
CA GLY A 407 24.14 -23.45 -18.94
C GLY A 407 22.77 -23.88 -19.50
N PHE A 408 21.94 -22.87 -19.75
CA PHE A 408 20.72 -22.96 -20.55
C PHE A 408 21.07 -23.00 -22.05
N GLY A 409 20.18 -23.56 -22.86
CA GLY A 409 20.38 -23.57 -24.31
C GLY A 409 19.12 -23.82 -25.12
N MET A 410 19.22 -23.51 -26.41
CA MET A 410 18.23 -23.81 -27.43
C MET A 410 18.81 -24.78 -28.44
N VAL A 411 18.05 -25.82 -28.81
CA VAL A 411 18.35 -26.64 -29.99
C VAL A 411 17.16 -26.62 -30.92
N TRP A 412 17.41 -26.49 -32.22
CA TRP A 412 16.36 -26.61 -33.23
C TRP A 412 16.83 -27.35 -34.48
N ARG A 413 15.90 -28.03 -35.14
CA ARG A 413 16.11 -28.68 -36.43
C ARG A 413 15.19 -28.08 -37.48
N ALA A 414 15.79 -27.44 -38.49
CA ALA A 414 15.07 -26.71 -39.54
C ALA A 414 14.38 -27.60 -40.57
N ALA A 415 14.97 -28.76 -40.88
CA ALA A 415 14.44 -29.71 -41.86
C ALA A 415 14.57 -31.15 -41.36
N THR A 416 13.63 -32.02 -41.74
CA THR A 416 13.62 -33.42 -41.34
C THR A 416 14.92 -34.11 -41.78
N GLY A 417 15.61 -34.75 -40.85
CA GLY A 417 16.89 -35.43 -41.08
C GLY A 417 18.10 -34.51 -41.28
N ALA A 418 17.94 -33.18 -41.19
CA ALA A 418 19.07 -32.26 -41.17
C ALA A 418 19.77 -32.24 -39.79
N ALA A 419 21.02 -31.79 -39.76
CA ALA A 419 21.69 -31.51 -38.49
C ALA A 419 20.92 -30.45 -37.69
N ALA A 420 20.82 -30.62 -36.37
CA ALA A 420 20.28 -29.56 -35.53
C ALA A 420 21.31 -28.44 -35.33
N ASN A 421 20.80 -27.30 -34.89
CA ASN A 421 21.55 -26.10 -34.60
C ASN A 421 21.42 -25.79 -33.12
N TYR A 422 22.34 -24.99 -32.60
CA TYR A 422 22.39 -24.64 -31.18
C TYR A 422 22.57 -23.15 -30.97
N GLY A 423 21.83 -22.63 -30.00
CA GLY A 423 21.96 -21.30 -29.45
C GLY A 423 22.28 -21.39 -27.96
N ALA A 424 23.39 -20.79 -27.54
CA ALA A 424 23.77 -20.74 -26.13
C ALA A 424 22.86 -19.77 -25.37
N GLY A 425 22.40 -20.20 -24.19
CA GLY A 425 21.68 -19.36 -23.25
C GLY A 425 22.58 -18.92 -22.08
N PRO A 426 21.99 -18.25 -21.07
CA PRO A 426 22.73 -17.83 -19.87
C PRO A 426 23.24 -19.04 -19.05
N ALA A 427 24.12 -18.76 -18.09
CA ALA A 427 24.52 -19.75 -17.09
C ALA A 427 23.32 -20.22 -16.26
N LEU A 428 23.43 -21.41 -15.66
CA LEU A 428 22.37 -21.91 -14.77
C LEU A 428 22.27 -21.08 -13.49
N ASN A 429 21.04 -20.94 -13.02
CA ASN A 429 20.75 -20.45 -11.69
C ASN A 429 21.03 -21.55 -10.66
N ALA A 430 21.18 -21.16 -9.40
CA ALA A 430 21.23 -22.11 -8.29
C ALA A 430 19.95 -22.97 -8.28
N ALA A 431 20.11 -24.29 -8.28
CA ALA A 431 18.98 -25.20 -8.19
C ALA A 431 18.14 -24.91 -6.92
N PRO A 432 16.78 -25.01 -6.98
CA PRO A 432 15.99 -25.53 -8.09
C PRO A 432 15.54 -24.47 -9.11
N ASN A 433 16.10 -23.26 -9.09
CA ASN A 433 15.57 -22.08 -9.78
C ASN A 433 15.86 -22.02 -11.29
N ASN A 434 15.88 -23.16 -11.98
CA ASN A 434 16.15 -23.22 -13.42
C ASN A 434 14.86 -23.40 -14.21
N TRP A 435 14.32 -22.31 -14.75
CA TRP A 435 13.08 -22.33 -15.51
C TRP A 435 13.34 -22.26 -17.01
N VAL A 436 12.59 -23.05 -17.78
CA VAL A 436 12.62 -23.07 -19.24
C VAL A 436 11.22 -22.79 -19.80
N ARG A 437 11.16 -22.02 -20.89
CA ARG A 437 9.92 -21.72 -21.62
C ARG A 437 10.16 -21.77 -23.12
N LEU A 438 9.19 -22.29 -23.85
CA LEU A 438 9.18 -22.33 -25.31
C LEU A 438 7.80 -21.90 -25.82
N VAL A 439 7.79 -20.88 -26.66
CA VAL A 439 6.58 -20.28 -27.26
C VAL A 439 6.58 -20.54 -28.75
N ARG A 440 5.43 -20.94 -29.30
CA ARG A 440 5.15 -21.01 -30.73
C ARG A 440 4.15 -19.93 -31.12
N ALA A 441 4.50 -19.14 -32.13
CA ALA A 441 3.61 -18.20 -32.81
C ALA A 441 3.76 -18.38 -34.33
N GLY A 442 2.78 -19.03 -34.96
CA GLY A 442 2.86 -19.51 -36.34
C GLY A 442 4.05 -20.45 -36.55
N ASP A 443 4.98 -20.00 -37.40
CA ASP A 443 6.25 -20.67 -37.70
C ASP A 443 7.42 -20.18 -36.81
N SER A 444 7.20 -19.21 -35.93
CA SER A 444 8.20 -18.69 -34.99
C SER A 444 8.22 -19.50 -33.70
N PHE A 445 9.41 -19.90 -33.26
CA PHE A 445 9.65 -20.63 -32.03
C PHE A 445 10.66 -19.86 -31.17
N THR A 446 10.22 -19.42 -29.99
CA THR A 446 11.02 -18.56 -29.11
C THR A 446 11.26 -19.24 -27.77
N THR A 447 12.52 -19.37 -27.38
CA THR A 447 12.95 -20.02 -26.14
C THR A 447 13.41 -19.01 -25.11
N TYR A 448 13.14 -19.30 -23.83
CA TYR A 448 13.51 -18.45 -22.72
C TYR A 448 14.00 -19.25 -21.52
N ALA A 449 14.82 -18.60 -20.69
CA ALA A 449 15.30 -19.07 -19.39
C ALA A 449 14.82 -18.13 -18.27
N SER A 450 14.66 -18.61 -17.04
CA SER A 450 14.28 -17.78 -15.89
C SER A 450 14.80 -18.32 -14.56
N ALA A 451 14.97 -17.43 -13.58
CA ALA A 451 15.27 -17.76 -12.19
C ALA A 451 14.00 -18.00 -11.33
N ASN A 452 12.84 -17.49 -11.75
CA ASN A 452 11.66 -17.45 -10.88
C ASN A 452 10.34 -17.81 -11.59
N GLY A 453 10.36 -18.09 -12.89
CA GLY A 453 9.18 -18.50 -13.66
C GLY A 453 8.25 -17.36 -14.06
N THR A 454 8.53 -16.13 -13.63
CA THR A 454 7.82 -14.91 -14.04
C THR A 454 8.69 -14.00 -14.88
N ALA A 455 10.02 -14.12 -14.74
CA ALA A 455 11.02 -13.25 -15.32
C ALA A 455 11.85 -13.92 -16.40
N TRP A 456 11.54 -13.72 -17.67
CA TRP A 456 12.14 -14.53 -18.73
C TRP A 456 13.21 -13.78 -19.55
N THR A 457 14.41 -14.36 -19.59
CA THR A 457 15.52 -13.98 -20.46
C THR A 457 15.41 -14.74 -21.78
N LEU A 458 15.44 -14.03 -22.92
CA LEU A 458 15.47 -14.66 -24.24
C LEU A 458 16.73 -15.54 -24.39
N VAL A 459 16.54 -16.77 -24.84
CA VAL A 459 17.63 -17.67 -25.24
C VAL A 459 17.80 -17.68 -26.76
N GLY A 460 16.71 -17.67 -27.51
CA GLY A 460 16.75 -17.57 -28.98
C GLY A 460 15.37 -17.61 -29.63
N ASN A 461 15.30 -17.09 -30.84
CA ASN A 461 14.12 -17.16 -31.72
C ASN A 461 14.53 -17.80 -33.06
N VAL A 462 13.74 -18.76 -33.53
CA VAL A 462 13.95 -19.40 -34.84
C VAL A 462 12.64 -19.50 -35.61
N THR A 463 12.73 -19.39 -36.94
CA THR A 463 11.59 -19.65 -37.83
C THR A 463 11.73 -21.05 -38.44
N LEU A 464 10.71 -21.89 -38.22
CA LEU A 464 10.60 -23.23 -38.79
C LEU A 464 9.43 -23.24 -39.78
N THR A 465 9.70 -22.91 -41.04
CA THR A 465 8.63 -22.71 -42.05
C THR A 465 7.83 -23.99 -42.32
N GLY A 466 6.50 -23.86 -42.34
CA GLY A 466 5.60 -24.96 -42.72
C GLY A 466 5.52 -26.06 -41.67
N MET A 467 5.55 -25.71 -40.39
CA MET A 467 5.26 -26.64 -39.30
C MET A 467 3.74 -26.93 -39.25
N PRO A 468 3.30 -28.19 -39.10
CA PRO A 468 1.87 -28.51 -39.06
C PRO A 468 1.17 -27.84 -37.86
N SER A 469 -0.14 -27.64 -37.96
CA SER A 469 -0.92 -27.03 -36.87
C SER A 469 -0.91 -27.88 -35.61
N ALA A 470 -0.98 -29.21 -35.74
CA ALA A 470 -0.82 -30.15 -34.63
C ALA A 470 0.65 -30.59 -34.46
N LEU A 471 1.22 -30.34 -33.29
CA LEU A 471 2.58 -30.68 -32.90
C LEU A 471 2.58 -31.42 -31.56
N HIS A 472 3.67 -32.10 -31.23
CA HIS A 472 3.87 -32.64 -29.89
C HIS A 472 4.59 -31.61 -29.02
N VAL A 473 4.11 -31.39 -27.80
CA VAL A 473 4.69 -30.48 -26.81
C VAL A 473 4.89 -31.22 -25.48
N GLY A 474 6.01 -30.98 -24.79
CA GLY A 474 6.28 -31.74 -23.57
C GLY A 474 7.64 -31.52 -22.92
N LEU A 475 7.93 -32.33 -21.89
CA LEU A 475 9.21 -32.39 -21.19
C LEU A 475 10.14 -33.39 -21.88
N ALA A 476 11.38 -33.00 -22.11
CA ALA A 476 12.40 -33.80 -22.78
C ALA A 476 13.62 -34.04 -21.85
N LEU A 477 14.13 -35.27 -21.84
CA LEU A 477 15.32 -35.66 -21.10
C LEU A 477 16.22 -36.58 -21.94
N THR A 478 17.51 -36.24 -22.05
CA THR A 478 18.56 -37.13 -22.60
C THR A 478 19.74 -37.22 -21.64
N SER A 479 20.35 -38.40 -21.54
CA SER A 479 21.55 -38.62 -20.71
C SER A 479 22.85 -38.25 -21.42
N GLY A 480 22.83 -37.99 -22.72
CA GLY A 480 24.05 -37.80 -23.51
C GLY A 480 24.86 -39.10 -23.70
N SER A 481 24.22 -40.26 -23.52
CA SER A 481 24.81 -41.60 -23.61
C SER A 481 23.76 -42.66 -23.99
N THR A 482 24.15 -43.65 -24.79
CA THR A 482 23.26 -44.76 -25.20
C THR A 482 23.25 -45.95 -24.25
N TYR A 483 23.84 -45.85 -23.05
CA TYR A 483 23.96 -46.98 -22.12
C TYR A 483 23.70 -46.64 -20.65
N GLN A 484 23.46 -45.38 -20.32
CA GLN A 484 23.30 -44.90 -18.96
C GLN A 484 22.04 -44.05 -18.84
N LEU A 485 21.19 -44.36 -17.86
CA LEU A 485 20.04 -43.53 -17.50
C LEU A 485 20.47 -42.28 -16.75
N SER A 486 19.83 -41.15 -17.05
CA SER A 486 19.84 -39.91 -16.29
C SER A 486 18.46 -39.65 -15.71
N THR A 487 18.38 -39.00 -14.56
CA THR A 487 17.15 -38.55 -13.93
C THR A 487 17.05 -37.03 -13.94
N ALA A 488 15.86 -36.50 -14.25
CA ALA A 488 15.53 -35.08 -14.06
C ALA A 488 14.17 -34.92 -13.39
N THR A 489 14.05 -33.90 -12.53
CA THR A 489 12.79 -33.55 -11.88
C THR A 489 12.31 -32.16 -12.29
N PHE A 490 11.01 -32.04 -12.53
CA PHE A 490 10.34 -30.83 -13.00
C PHE A 490 9.15 -30.50 -12.10
N ASP A 491 8.88 -29.23 -11.88
CA ASP A 491 7.61 -28.76 -11.33
C ASP A 491 7.11 -27.52 -12.10
N ASN A 492 5.92 -27.03 -11.73
CA ASN A 492 5.28 -25.89 -12.41
C ASN A 492 5.16 -26.08 -13.93
N VAL A 493 4.88 -27.31 -14.36
CA VAL A 493 4.72 -27.65 -15.78
C VAL A 493 3.38 -27.13 -16.26
N GLN A 494 3.39 -26.24 -17.26
CA GLN A 494 2.20 -25.61 -17.80
C GLN A 494 2.27 -25.58 -19.32
N ILE A 495 1.16 -25.94 -19.98
CA ILE A 495 0.99 -25.90 -21.44
C ILE A 495 -0.27 -25.08 -21.72
N VAL A 496 -0.15 -24.06 -22.57
CA VAL A 496 -1.25 -23.15 -22.92
C VAL A 496 -1.42 -23.15 -24.44
N SER A 497 -2.63 -23.37 -24.93
CA SER A 497 -3.00 -23.23 -26.34
C SER A 497 -3.80 -21.95 -26.58
N THR A 498 -3.55 -21.21 -27.66
CA THR A 498 -4.23 -19.94 -27.97
C THR A 498 -5.30 -20.08 -29.06
N GLY A 499 -6.06 -21.18 -29.07
CA GLY A 499 -6.92 -21.61 -30.19
C GLY A 499 -7.94 -20.58 -30.76
N ALA A 500 -7.79 -20.31 -32.06
CA ALA A 500 -8.75 -19.93 -33.12
C ALA A 500 -10.14 -19.35 -32.78
N GLY A 501 -10.36 -18.09 -33.20
CA GLY A 501 -11.66 -17.52 -33.55
C GLY A 501 -11.59 -16.65 -34.82
N GLY A 502 -12.21 -17.12 -35.91
CA GLY A 502 -12.88 -16.31 -36.95
C GLY A 502 -12.09 -15.33 -37.84
N SER A 503 -11.96 -15.70 -39.11
CA SER A 503 -11.51 -14.92 -40.28
C SER A 503 -12.16 -13.54 -40.48
N GLY A 504 -11.35 -12.58 -40.96
CA GLY A 504 -11.77 -11.30 -41.54
C GLY A 504 -10.61 -10.54 -42.20
N SER A 505 -10.11 -11.04 -43.32
CA SER A 505 -9.12 -10.36 -44.18
C SER A 505 -9.72 -9.13 -44.88
N THR A 506 -9.04 -7.99 -44.79
CA THR A 506 -8.61 -7.06 -45.87
C THR A 506 -7.58 -6.13 -45.19
N GLY A 507 -6.37 -5.81 -45.65
CA GLY A 507 -5.86 -5.65 -47.01
C GLY A 507 -5.15 -4.29 -47.08
N GLY A 508 -3.83 -4.28 -46.82
CA GLY A 508 -2.79 -3.42 -47.44
C GLY A 508 -2.78 -1.88 -47.35
N GLY A 509 -1.61 -1.33 -47.01
CA GLY A 509 -1.12 -0.01 -47.46
C GLY A 509 -0.62 0.91 -46.34
N SER A 510 0.57 0.69 -45.77
CA SER A 510 1.88 1.29 -46.14
C SER A 510 2.07 2.76 -45.73
N GLY A 511 3.01 2.98 -44.80
CA GLY A 511 3.51 4.29 -44.38
C GLY A 511 4.50 4.23 -43.20
N SER A 512 5.72 3.73 -43.48
CA SER A 512 7.05 4.01 -42.85
C SER A 512 7.10 4.77 -41.50
N GLY A 513 7.83 4.39 -40.44
CA GLY A 513 8.87 3.39 -40.08
C GLY A 513 9.16 3.63 -38.56
N SER A 514 9.64 2.72 -37.71
CA SER A 514 10.71 1.73 -37.84
C SER A 514 10.65 0.73 -36.66
N THR A 515 10.73 -0.57 -36.94
CA THR A 515 11.16 -1.65 -36.01
C THR A 515 12.68 -1.59 -35.80
N PRO A 516 13.20 -1.75 -34.56
CA PRO A 516 13.71 -3.05 -34.08
C PRO A 516 13.45 -3.30 -32.56
N GLY A 517 13.66 -4.55 -32.11
CA GLY A 517 13.10 -5.09 -30.86
C GLY A 517 13.94 -5.08 -29.58
N SER A 518 13.29 -5.49 -28.50
CA SER A 518 13.85 -6.10 -27.30
C SER A 518 12.76 -6.96 -26.65
N SER A 519 13.14 -8.10 -26.06
CA SER A 519 12.22 -9.16 -25.65
C SER A 519 12.52 -9.59 -24.22
N ASN A 520 11.98 -8.87 -23.25
CA ASN A 520 12.12 -9.21 -21.83
C ASN A 520 10.71 -9.39 -21.25
N ASN A 521 10.29 -10.63 -20.95
CA ASN A 521 8.99 -10.89 -20.31
C ASN A 521 9.04 -10.57 -18.81
N LYS A 522 9.33 -9.32 -18.45
CA LYS A 522 9.17 -8.75 -17.10
C LYS A 522 8.46 -7.40 -17.13
N ASP A 523 7.99 -7.00 -18.30
CA ASP A 523 7.21 -5.82 -18.52
C ASP A 523 5.99 -6.12 -19.41
N THR A 524 4.97 -5.30 -19.27
CA THR A 524 3.85 -5.26 -20.22
C THR A 524 4.13 -4.31 -21.39
N ASP A 525 5.28 -3.63 -21.40
CA ASP A 525 5.75 -2.73 -22.46
C ASP A 525 7.07 -3.20 -23.13
N PHE A 526 7.39 -2.60 -24.28
CA PHE A 526 8.36 -3.13 -25.25
C PHE A 526 9.83 -2.76 -24.93
N ASP A 527 10.08 -1.80 -24.04
CA ASP A 527 11.39 -1.21 -23.77
C ASP A 527 11.84 -1.29 -22.30
N GLY A 528 10.96 -1.70 -21.36
CA GLY A 528 11.31 -2.09 -19.99
C GLY A 528 11.47 -0.92 -19.01
N ASP A 529 10.72 0.14 -19.25
CA ASP A 529 10.94 1.49 -18.73
C ASP A 529 10.01 1.85 -17.52
N ASP A 530 9.22 0.87 -17.05
CA ASP A 530 8.16 1.00 -16.02
C ASP A 530 6.92 1.83 -16.46
N VAL A 531 6.83 2.29 -17.72
CA VAL A 531 5.67 3.02 -18.27
C VAL A 531 5.02 2.23 -19.39
N ASN A 532 3.81 1.73 -19.09
CA ASN A 532 3.05 0.93 -20.03
C ASN A 532 2.90 1.58 -21.43
N ASP A 533 3.18 0.82 -22.50
CA ASP A 533 3.10 1.22 -23.91
C ASP A 533 1.82 1.98 -24.27
N LEU A 534 0.67 1.63 -23.67
CA LEU A 534 -0.58 2.33 -23.94
C LEU A 534 -0.53 3.78 -23.47
N ILE A 535 0.12 4.04 -22.33
CA ILE A 535 0.33 5.38 -21.81
C ILE A 535 1.34 6.11 -22.69
N GLU A 536 2.44 5.48 -23.06
CA GLU A 536 3.47 6.07 -23.94
C GLU A 536 2.92 6.45 -25.30
N TYR A 537 2.15 5.54 -25.91
CA TYR A 537 1.36 5.77 -27.10
C TYR A 537 0.42 6.97 -26.91
N ALA A 538 -0.26 7.02 -25.77
CA ALA A 538 -1.24 8.07 -25.49
C ALA A 538 -0.63 9.44 -25.24
N ILE A 539 0.58 9.52 -24.67
CA ILE A 539 1.30 10.79 -24.44
C ILE A 539 2.23 11.14 -25.61
N GLY A 540 2.48 10.20 -26.53
CA GLY A 540 3.37 10.34 -27.68
C GLY A 540 4.85 10.38 -27.32
N SER A 541 5.26 9.69 -26.25
CA SER A 541 6.62 9.77 -25.73
C SER A 541 7.04 8.46 -25.07
N ASN A 542 8.21 7.96 -25.46
CA ASN A 542 8.80 6.68 -25.02
C ASN A 542 10.02 6.87 -24.09
N THR A 543 10.08 8.04 -23.43
CA THR A 543 11.22 8.46 -22.60
C THR A 543 10.75 9.15 -21.32
N ARG A 544 9.44 9.10 -21.03
CA ARG A 544 8.83 9.84 -19.93
C ARG A 544 8.36 8.89 -18.84
N TYR A 545 9.28 8.59 -17.95
CA TYR A 545 9.08 7.68 -16.82
C TYR A 545 8.03 8.09 -15.79
N ASP A 546 7.54 9.33 -15.85
CA ASP A 546 6.44 9.82 -15.01
C ASP A 546 5.07 9.64 -15.66
N ALA A 547 4.98 8.92 -16.80
CA ALA A 547 3.79 8.84 -17.63
C ALA A 547 3.28 10.24 -18.10
N GLY A 548 4.13 11.27 -18.00
CA GLY A 548 3.78 12.67 -18.25
C GLY A 548 2.84 13.31 -17.23
N LEU A 549 2.43 12.58 -16.17
CA LEU A 549 1.59 13.12 -15.11
C LEU A 549 2.47 13.93 -14.14
N SER A 550 2.01 15.08 -13.70
CA SER A 550 2.67 15.87 -12.66
C SER A 550 1.65 16.57 -11.77
N LEU A 551 1.99 16.76 -10.50
CA LEU A 551 1.18 17.52 -9.55
C LEU A 551 1.80 18.88 -9.29
N VAL A 552 1.00 19.93 -9.45
CA VAL A 552 1.40 21.32 -9.21
C VAL A 552 0.57 21.88 -8.07
N SER A 553 1.23 22.53 -7.12
CA SER A 553 0.57 23.25 -6.02
C SER A 553 0.70 24.75 -6.21
N ASP A 554 -0.34 25.50 -5.82
CA ASP A 554 -0.28 26.96 -5.73
C ASP A 554 0.08 27.45 -4.32
N ALA A 555 0.22 28.77 -4.14
CA ALA A 555 0.55 29.37 -2.85
C ALA A 555 -0.56 29.20 -1.78
N ALA A 556 -1.81 28.92 -2.19
CA ALA A 556 -2.89 28.57 -1.28
C ALA A 556 -2.84 27.07 -0.90
N GLY A 557 -1.98 26.30 -1.55
CA GLY A 557 -1.79 24.85 -1.41
C GLY A 557 -2.90 24.03 -2.07
N ARG A 558 -3.63 24.62 -3.02
CA ARG A 558 -4.48 23.88 -3.95
C ARG A 558 -3.58 23.06 -4.86
N VAL A 559 -3.96 21.80 -5.10
CA VAL A 559 -3.23 20.90 -5.99
C VAL A 559 -4.03 20.67 -7.26
N ASP A 560 -3.34 20.78 -8.39
CA ASP A 560 -3.83 20.45 -9.72
C ASP A 560 -2.98 19.28 -10.26
N ALA A 561 -3.61 18.40 -11.05
CA ALA A 561 -2.92 17.37 -11.81
C ALA A 561 -2.81 17.79 -13.28
N VAL A 562 -1.63 17.61 -13.84
CA VAL A 562 -1.25 18.10 -15.16
C VAL A 562 -0.65 16.95 -15.95
N LEU A 563 -1.22 16.67 -17.11
CA LEU A 563 -0.68 15.69 -18.06
C LEU A 563 -0.33 16.39 -19.36
N ASP A 564 0.91 16.25 -19.80
CA ASP A 564 1.37 16.73 -21.11
C ASP A 564 1.23 15.63 -22.17
N VAL A 565 0.56 15.93 -23.29
CA VAL A 565 0.37 15.01 -24.42
C VAL A 565 0.74 15.64 -25.77
N LEU A 566 1.11 14.82 -26.75
CA LEU A 566 1.28 15.23 -28.15
C LEU A 566 -0.06 15.08 -28.91
N GLY A 567 -0.73 16.19 -29.25
CA GLY A 567 -1.93 16.18 -30.11
C GLY A 567 -3.17 15.45 -29.57
N GLU A 568 -4.12 15.11 -30.47
CA GLU A 568 -5.25 14.21 -30.17
C GLU A 568 -4.83 12.76 -30.43
N THR A 569 -4.61 11.99 -29.37
CA THR A 569 -4.42 10.55 -29.48
C THR A 569 -5.77 9.90 -29.75
N ALA A 570 -6.02 9.48 -30.99
CA ALA A 570 -7.28 8.85 -31.37
C ALA A 570 -7.51 7.59 -30.51
N GLY A 571 -8.66 7.54 -29.84
CA GLY A 571 -9.12 6.34 -29.16
C GLY A 571 -8.59 6.09 -27.74
N VAL A 572 -7.91 7.03 -27.07
CA VAL A 572 -7.52 6.89 -25.65
C VAL A 572 -8.22 7.95 -24.78
N ALA A 573 -8.88 7.49 -23.71
CA ALA A 573 -9.44 8.33 -22.66
C ALA A 573 -8.58 8.27 -21.39
N PHE A 574 -8.46 9.40 -20.70
CA PHE A 574 -7.70 9.52 -19.45
C PHE A 574 -8.63 9.80 -18.28
N THR A 575 -8.46 9.05 -17.20
CA THR A 575 -9.20 9.24 -15.95
C THR A 575 -8.21 9.31 -14.80
N LEU A 576 -8.34 10.28 -13.90
CA LEU A 576 -7.59 10.26 -12.64
C LEU A 576 -8.26 9.30 -11.67
N GLU A 577 -7.46 8.47 -11.01
CA GLU A 577 -7.89 7.65 -9.90
C GLU A 577 -7.19 8.12 -8.63
N ALA A 578 -7.86 8.01 -7.50
CA ALA A 578 -7.27 8.29 -6.20
C ALA A 578 -7.29 7.06 -5.29
N SER A 579 -6.37 7.04 -4.32
CA SER A 579 -6.24 5.96 -3.36
C SER A 579 -5.95 6.47 -1.95
N PRO A 580 -6.61 5.95 -0.90
CA PRO A 580 -6.23 6.26 0.47
C PRO A 580 -5.05 5.40 0.99
N ASP A 581 -4.74 4.28 0.33
CA ASP A 581 -3.87 3.23 0.87
C ASP A 581 -2.92 2.58 -0.16
N LEU A 582 -2.82 3.13 -1.38
CA LEU A 582 -2.06 2.62 -2.54
C LEU A 582 -2.58 1.31 -3.15
N THR A 583 -3.61 0.68 -2.58
CA THR A 583 -4.14 -0.61 -3.04
C THR A 583 -5.53 -0.47 -3.68
N GLY A 584 -6.44 0.29 -3.07
CA GLY A 584 -7.75 0.59 -3.61
C GLY A 584 -7.73 1.86 -4.44
N TRP A 585 -8.12 1.78 -5.71
CA TRP A 585 -8.13 2.92 -6.64
C TRP A 585 -9.55 3.24 -7.09
N VAL A 586 -9.95 4.49 -6.93
CA VAL A 586 -11.30 4.97 -7.25
C VAL A 586 -11.19 6.12 -8.25
N PRO A 587 -11.92 6.08 -9.38
CA PRO A 587 -11.98 7.20 -10.31
C PRO A 587 -12.46 8.49 -9.64
N LEU A 588 -11.76 9.60 -9.92
CA LEU A 588 -12.20 10.93 -9.51
C LEU A 588 -13.24 11.44 -10.52
N PRO A 589 -14.36 12.04 -10.05
CA PRO A 589 -15.41 12.59 -10.91
C PRO A 589 -14.99 13.95 -11.47
N LEU A 590 -13.87 13.98 -12.20
CA LEU A 590 -13.34 15.18 -12.84
C LEU A 590 -12.91 14.89 -14.27
N GLU A 591 -13.34 15.77 -15.17
CA GLU A 591 -12.84 15.83 -16.53
C GLU A 591 -11.70 16.84 -16.63
N PRO A 592 -10.64 16.55 -17.41
CA PRO A 592 -9.56 17.50 -17.61
C PRO A 592 -10.00 18.67 -18.49
N VAL A 593 -9.55 19.87 -18.14
CA VAL A 593 -9.56 21.01 -19.06
C VAL A 593 -8.29 20.99 -19.87
N ALA A 594 -8.44 20.95 -21.17
CA ALA A 594 -7.30 20.83 -22.05
C ALA A 594 -6.86 22.21 -22.59
N ARG A 595 -5.55 22.47 -22.54
CA ARG A 595 -4.93 23.74 -22.93
C ARG A 595 -3.91 23.49 -24.03
N ASP A 596 -3.94 24.29 -25.09
CA ASP A 596 -2.87 24.28 -26.10
C ASP A 596 -1.65 25.02 -25.53
N VAL A 597 -0.48 24.39 -25.58
CA VAL A 597 0.79 24.96 -25.09
C VAL A 597 1.79 25.19 -26.23
N GLY A 598 1.34 25.07 -27.49
CA GLY A 598 2.15 25.31 -28.68
C GLY A 598 2.99 24.10 -29.10
N SER A 599 3.60 24.18 -30.29
CA SER A 599 4.46 23.13 -30.86
C SER A 599 3.80 21.75 -30.99
N GLY A 600 2.47 21.71 -31.20
CA GLY A 600 1.69 20.47 -31.29
C GLY A 600 1.44 19.77 -29.96
N ARG A 601 1.73 20.42 -28.82
CA ARG A 601 1.55 19.87 -27.47
C ARG A 601 0.29 20.43 -26.82
N ARG A 602 -0.41 19.56 -26.09
CA ARG A 602 -1.59 19.92 -25.29
C ARG A 602 -1.37 19.49 -23.85
N GLN A 603 -1.94 20.23 -22.93
CA GLN A 603 -1.87 19.97 -21.51
C GLN A 603 -3.28 19.69 -20.99
N LEU A 604 -3.51 18.50 -20.45
CA LEU A 604 -4.74 18.14 -19.75
C LEU A 604 -4.59 18.49 -18.28
N VAL A 605 -5.51 19.32 -17.76
CA VAL A 605 -5.42 19.85 -16.39
C VAL A 605 -6.69 19.49 -15.61
N TRP A 606 -6.53 18.69 -14.56
CA TRP A 606 -7.55 18.46 -13.55
C TRP A 606 -7.32 19.41 -12.38
N THR A 607 -8.19 20.41 -12.26
CA THR A 607 -7.96 21.49 -11.29
C THR A 607 -8.60 21.20 -9.93
N GLY A 608 -7.90 21.50 -8.84
CA GLY A 608 -8.43 21.48 -7.48
C GLY A 608 -8.68 20.08 -6.94
N ILE A 609 -7.86 19.10 -7.33
CA ILE A 609 -8.03 17.70 -6.91
C ILE A 609 -7.98 17.56 -5.38
N SER A 610 -7.26 18.45 -4.70
CA SER A 610 -7.15 18.48 -3.23
C SER A 610 -8.42 18.92 -2.50
N HIS A 611 -9.43 19.45 -3.20
CA HIS A 611 -10.69 19.93 -2.63
C HIS A 611 -11.91 19.08 -3.03
N LEU A 612 -11.69 17.92 -3.65
CA LEU A 612 -12.74 16.98 -3.97
C LEU A 612 -13.26 16.27 -2.72
N ASN A 613 -14.55 15.92 -2.74
CA ASN A 613 -15.13 15.09 -1.71
C ASN A 613 -14.44 13.71 -1.68
N GLY A 614 -14.04 13.24 -0.49
CA GLY A 614 -13.25 12.01 -0.32
C GLY A 614 -11.74 12.17 -0.56
N GLN A 615 -11.25 13.34 -0.96
CA GLN A 615 -9.82 13.71 -0.94
C GLN A 615 -9.52 14.60 0.27
N SER A 616 -8.26 14.62 0.72
CA SER A 616 -7.84 15.52 1.79
C SER A 616 -7.01 16.69 1.23
N PRO A 617 -7.31 17.94 1.63
CA PRO A 617 -6.46 19.08 1.31
C PRO A 617 -5.03 18.93 1.83
N ALA A 618 -4.88 18.21 2.94
CA ALA A 618 -3.59 18.00 3.58
C ALA A 618 -2.77 16.89 2.92
N ARG A 619 -3.41 15.93 2.24
CA ARG A 619 -2.73 14.82 1.57
C ARG A 619 -3.65 14.12 0.58
N GLY A 620 -3.11 13.70 -0.55
CA GLY A 620 -3.78 12.72 -1.40
C GLY A 620 -2.81 12.00 -2.31
N ILE A 621 -3.29 10.90 -2.87
CA ILE A 621 -2.53 10.01 -3.76
C ILE A 621 -3.39 9.79 -4.98
N VAL A 622 -2.83 10.05 -6.15
CA VAL A 622 -3.51 9.88 -7.43
C VAL A 622 -2.62 9.17 -8.44
N ARG A 623 -3.25 8.55 -9.43
CA ARG A 623 -2.59 8.05 -10.64
C ARG A 623 -3.48 8.31 -11.84
N LEU A 624 -2.87 8.25 -13.02
CA LEU A 624 -3.59 8.28 -14.28
C LEU A 624 -4.02 6.86 -14.67
N ARG A 625 -5.24 6.70 -15.16
CA ARG A 625 -5.66 5.54 -15.96
C ARG A 625 -5.87 5.96 -17.40
N ALA A 626 -5.20 5.27 -18.32
CA ALA A 626 -5.46 5.35 -19.76
C ALA A 626 -6.36 4.18 -20.17
N THR A 627 -7.40 4.46 -20.96
CA THR A 627 -8.34 3.46 -21.49
C THR A 627 -8.48 3.64 -22.99
N HIS A 628 -8.05 2.65 -23.77
CA HIS A 628 -8.21 2.66 -25.22
C HIS A 628 -9.62 2.20 -25.63
N THR A 629 -10.10 2.62 -26.79
CA THR A 629 -11.41 2.22 -27.36
C THR A 629 -11.52 0.73 -27.64
N SER A 630 -10.41 -0.01 -27.68
CA SER A 630 -10.41 -1.48 -27.74
C SER A 630 -10.73 -2.16 -26.39
N GLY A 631 -10.80 -1.39 -25.30
CA GLY A 631 -10.96 -1.90 -23.93
C GLY A 631 -9.65 -2.16 -23.19
N ALA A 632 -8.48 -1.96 -23.83
CA ALA A 632 -7.19 -2.04 -23.14
C ALA A 632 -7.05 -0.89 -22.13
N THR A 633 -6.53 -1.17 -20.94
CA THR A 633 -6.30 -0.15 -19.90
C THR A 633 -4.91 -0.25 -19.30
N ALA A 634 -4.36 0.89 -18.92
CA ALA A 634 -3.07 1.00 -18.25
C ALA A 634 -3.13 2.07 -17.15
N ALA A 635 -2.23 2.00 -16.16
CA ALA A 635 -2.18 2.98 -15.08
C ALA A 635 -0.74 3.47 -14.84
N SER A 636 -0.59 4.76 -14.53
CA SER A 636 0.70 5.37 -14.24
C SER A 636 1.24 4.99 -12.87
N THR A 637 2.51 5.29 -12.63
CA THR A 637 3.03 5.34 -11.26
C THR A 637 2.27 6.40 -10.43
N PRO A 638 2.01 6.14 -9.14
CA PRO A 638 1.32 7.09 -8.29
C PRO A 638 2.11 8.36 -7.99
N GLN A 639 1.38 9.47 -7.96
CA GLN A 639 1.84 10.73 -7.40
C GLN A 639 1.04 11.09 -6.16
N ALA A 640 1.63 11.92 -5.31
CA ALA A 640 0.98 12.38 -4.10
C ALA A 640 1.32 13.83 -3.79
N TRP A 641 0.47 14.42 -2.95
CA TRP A 641 0.79 15.66 -2.26
C TRP A 641 0.74 15.46 -0.75
N VAL A 642 1.59 16.19 -0.04
CA VAL A 642 1.60 16.29 1.42
C VAL A 642 1.74 17.77 1.77
N ARG A 643 0.74 18.31 2.46
CA ARG A 643 0.76 19.66 3.01
C ARG A 643 1.34 19.63 4.42
N HIS A 644 2.26 20.53 4.67
CA HIS A 644 2.77 20.79 6.01
C HIS A 644 2.28 22.16 6.46
N ASP A 645 1.48 22.19 7.51
CA ASP A 645 1.03 23.41 8.17
C ASP A 645 1.77 23.55 9.51
N PHE A 646 2.70 24.50 9.56
CA PHE A 646 3.52 24.79 10.72
C PHE A 646 2.98 26.00 11.47
N GLY A 647 2.83 25.86 12.78
CA GLY A 647 2.66 26.99 13.69
C GLY A 647 3.99 27.67 13.96
N ALA A 648 3.96 28.82 14.62
CA ALA A 648 5.20 29.42 15.11
C ALA A 648 5.86 28.49 16.15
N GLY A 649 7.15 28.21 16.00
CA GLY A 649 7.89 27.27 16.85
C GLY A 649 8.53 26.13 16.06
N THR A 650 9.07 25.16 16.77
CA THR A 650 9.70 23.97 16.19
C THR A 650 8.64 22.88 16.01
N GLN A 651 8.68 22.12 14.93
CA GLN A 651 7.83 20.97 14.66
C GLN A 651 8.61 19.94 13.82
N SER A 652 8.27 18.66 13.92
CA SER A 652 8.90 17.63 13.10
C SER A 652 8.22 17.53 11.73
N ALA A 653 9.01 17.26 10.68
CA ALA A 653 8.55 17.15 9.30
C ALA A 653 9.17 15.93 8.63
N GLY A 654 8.33 15.11 7.99
CA GLY A 654 8.75 13.96 7.22
C GLY A 654 8.69 14.21 5.71
N VAL A 655 9.75 13.83 4.99
CA VAL A 655 9.83 13.92 3.53
C VAL A 655 9.68 12.52 2.93
N SER A 656 8.45 12.16 2.58
CA SER A 656 8.07 10.82 2.11
C SER A 656 7.85 10.73 0.59
N LEU A 657 7.99 11.84 -0.13
CA LEU A 657 7.88 11.91 -1.59
C LEU A 657 9.26 11.96 -2.22
N VAL A 658 9.42 11.27 -3.35
CA VAL A 658 10.66 11.25 -4.14
C VAL A 658 10.47 12.00 -5.46
N ARG A 659 11.58 12.40 -6.08
CA ARG A 659 11.54 13.02 -7.41
C ARG A 659 11.24 11.99 -8.48
N ALA A 660 10.67 12.46 -9.60
CA ALA A 660 10.52 11.68 -10.81
C ALA A 660 11.87 11.06 -11.23
N PRO A 661 11.89 9.82 -11.71
CA PRO A 661 13.12 9.19 -12.10
C PRO A 661 13.59 9.74 -13.45
N VAL A 662 14.90 9.79 -13.63
CA VAL A 662 15.54 10.11 -14.93
C VAL A 662 15.88 8.86 -15.71
N TYR A 663 15.75 7.70 -15.08
CA TYR A 663 15.91 6.38 -15.67
C TYR A 663 15.13 5.36 -14.83
N ALA A 664 14.41 4.47 -15.50
CA ALA A 664 13.88 3.23 -14.94
C ALA A 664 14.15 2.14 -15.98
N GLY A 665 14.66 1.00 -15.53
CA GLY A 665 15.11 -0.04 -16.45
C GLY A 665 16.02 -1.05 -15.78
N PHE A 666 16.88 -1.69 -16.57
CA PHE A 666 17.77 -2.75 -16.09
C PHE A 666 19.24 -2.31 -16.07
N ILE A 667 20.02 -2.87 -15.15
CA ILE A 667 21.48 -2.85 -15.29
C ILE A 667 21.84 -4.02 -16.22
N SER A 668 22.45 -3.74 -17.36
CA SER A 668 22.80 -4.77 -18.34
C SER A 668 23.99 -5.60 -17.89
N SER A 669 25.00 -4.93 -17.33
CA SER A 669 26.23 -5.54 -16.81
C SER A 669 27.01 -4.57 -15.92
N LEU A 670 27.96 -5.13 -15.17
CA LEU A 670 28.89 -4.35 -14.34
C LEU A 670 30.20 -4.15 -15.10
N GLY A 671 30.67 -2.91 -15.16
CA GLY A 671 31.94 -2.52 -15.76
C GLY A 671 33.06 -2.37 -14.73
N ALA A 672 34.24 -1.98 -15.19
CA ALA A 672 35.37 -1.65 -14.32
C ALA A 672 35.08 -0.39 -13.48
N GLU A 673 35.80 -0.25 -12.36
CA GLU A 673 35.79 0.95 -11.50
C GLU A 673 34.40 1.39 -11.01
N GLY A 674 33.50 0.45 -10.72
CA GLY A 674 32.18 0.78 -10.19
C GLY A 674 31.15 1.19 -11.25
N ALA A 675 31.46 1.01 -12.53
CA ALA A 675 30.54 1.35 -13.62
C ALA A 675 29.36 0.36 -13.69
N LEU A 676 28.16 0.91 -13.88
CA LEU A 676 26.91 0.21 -14.12
C LEU A 676 26.46 0.54 -15.55
N LEU A 677 26.38 -0.46 -16.42
CA LEU A 677 25.87 -0.28 -17.77
C LEU A 677 24.34 -0.39 -17.76
N LEU A 678 23.66 0.58 -18.35
CA LEU A 678 22.21 0.74 -18.30
C LEU A 678 21.58 0.31 -19.62
N ASP A 679 20.48 -0.43 -19.56
CA ASP A 679 19.65 -0.77 -20.72
C ASP A 679 18.62 0.33 -20.97
N GLY A 680 18.88 1.19 -21.95
CA GLY A 680 17.95 2.24 -22.37
C GLY A 680 18.53 3.65 -22.28
N ALA A 681 17.76 4.61 -22.80
CA ALA A 681 18.13 6.02 -22.77
C ALA A 681 17.82 6.66 -21.42
N LEU A 682 18.36 7.85 -21.15
CA LEU A 682 17.90 8.68 -20.04
C LEU A 682 16.72 9.53 -20.50
N GLY A 683 15.71 9.64 -19.64
CA GLY A 683 14.41 10.24 -19.99
C GLY A 683 14.39 11.77 -19.96
N ALA A 684 15.40 12.35 -19.31
CA ALA A 684 15.64 13.78 -19.27
C ALA A 684 17.14 14.07 -19.37
N ALA A 685 17.49 15.28 -19.81
CA ALA A 685 18.87 15.74 -19.77
C ALA A 685 19.38 15.73 -18.33
N VAL A 686 20.47 14.99 -18.07
CA VAL A 686 21.13 14.95 -16.77
C VAL A 686 21.70 16.32 -16.46
N ASP A 687 21.20 16.96 -15.42
CA ASP A 687 21.82 18.17 -14.88
C ASP A 687 23.08 17.79 -14.11
N ALA A 688 24.25 18.20 -14.61
CA ALA A 688 25.55 17.96 -13.98
C ALA A 688 25.71 18.64 -12.61
N ARG A 689 24.77 19.51 -12.21
CA ARG A 689 24.73 20.16 -10.89
C ARG A 689 23.87 19.38 -9.88
N GLU A 690 23.13 18.37 -10.32
CA GLU A 690 22.32 17.54 -9.43
C GLU A 690 23.08 16.28 -9.00
N GLU A 691 22.85 15.86 -7.76
CA GLU A 691 23.30 14.56 -7.26
C GLU A 691 22.21 13.50 -7.52
N TYR A 692 22.63 12.33 -7.98
CA TYR A 692 21.74 11.22 -8.32
C TYR A 692 22.03 10.00 -7.46
N TYR A 693 21.01 9.17 -7.29
CA TYR A 693 21.12 7.88 -6.63
C TYR A 693 20.30 6.84 -7.39
N LEU A 694 20.76 5.60 -7.28
CA LEU A 694 20.12 4.42 -7.86
C LEU A 694 19.45 3.62 -6.75
N GLU A 695 18.25 3.12 -7.03
CA GLU A 695 17.52 2.20 -6.16
C GLU A 695 17.24 0.90 -6.89
N VAL A 696 17.46 -0.22 -6.21
CA VAL A 696 17.08 -1.54 -6.72
C VAL A 696 15.62 -1.81 -6.40
N ARG A 697 14.86 -2.22 -7.42
CA ARG A 697 13.39 -2.30 -7.35
C ARG A 697 12.90 -3.69 -6.95
N ASP A 698 13.58 -4.73 -7.38
CA ASP A 698 13.18 -6.13 -7.17
C ASP A 698 14.38 -7.07 -6.93
N GLY A 699 14.08 -8.36 -6.73
CA GLY A 699 15.09 -9.39 -6.49
C GLY A 699 15.69 -9.39 -5.08
N ALA A 700 16.81 -10.09 -4.92
CA ALA A 700 17.47 -10.27 -3.62
C ALA A 700 18.01 -8.96 -3.03
N LEU A 701 18.29 -7.97 -3.89
CA LEU A 701 18.80 -6.66 -3.50
C LEU A 701 17.70 -5.58 -3.45
N ALA A 702 16.42 -5.94 -3.57
CA ALA A 702 15.31 -4.98 -3.59
C ALA A 702 15.35 -4.02 -2.41
N GLY A 703 15.33 -2.71 -2.66
CA GLY A 703 15.36 -1.69 -1.61
C GLY A 703 16.75 -1.18 -1.25
N HIS A 704 17.83 -1.85 -1.68
CA HIS A 704 19.16 -1.26 -1.61
C HIS A 704 19.28 -0.03 -2.52
N ARG A 705 20.17 0.89 -2.12
CA ARG A 705 20.55 2.09 -2.88
C ARG A 705 22.06 2.27 -2.99
N LEU A 706 22.45 2.98 -4.04
CA LEU A 706 23.80 3.45 -4.33
C LEU A 706 23.78 4.92 -4.70
N GLU A 707 24.71 5.71 -4.18
CA GLU A 707 24.94 7.08 -4.66
C GLU A 707 25.72 7.02 -5.98
N LEU A 708 25.51 7.98 -6.87
CA LEU A 708 26.19 8.02 -8.16
C LEU A 708 27.18 9.19 -8.22
N SER A 709 28.43 8.89 -8.59
CA SER A 709 29.46 9.91 -8.86
C SER A 709 29.42 10.41 -10.30
N LEU A 710 28.83 9.63 -11.21
CA LEU A 710 28.62 9.97 -12.61
C LEU A 710 27.30 9.35 -13.10
N LEU A 711 26.57 10.11 -13.92
CA LEU A 711 25.44 9.63 -14.70
C LEU A 711 25.54 10.21 -16.11
N GLU A 712 25.64 9.34 -17.10
CA GLU A 712 25.67 9.66 -18.53
C GLU A 712 24.83 8.66 -19.32
N GLU A 713 24.59 8.91 -20.60
CA GLU A 713 23.74 8.05 -21.42
C GLU A 713 24.28 6.60 -21.46
N GLY A 714 23.44 5.63 -21.10
CA GLY A 714 23.79 4.21 -21.03
C GLY A 714 24.75 3.81 -19.91
N ARG A 715 25.16 4.73 -19.02
CA ARG A 715 26.16 4.43 -17.99
C ARG A 715 26.04 5.27 -16.73
N ALA A 716 26.13 4.62 -15.58
CA ALA A 716 26.31 5.26 -14.28
C ALA A 716 27.60 4.76 -13.60
N VAL A 717 28.16 5.54 -12.67
CA VAL A 717 29.24 5.09 -11.79
C VAL A 717 28.78 5.21 -10.35
N ALA A 718 28.76 4.09 -9.64
CA ALA A 718 28.35 4.03 -8.25
C ALA A 718 29.49 4.46 -7.31
N ASP A 719 29.18 5.32 -6.35
CA ASP A 719 30.05 5.64 -5.22
C ASP A 719 29.71 4.73 -4.04
N THR A 720 30.35 3.56 -3.99
CA THR A 720 30.13 2.57 -2.93
C THR A 720 30.77 2.97 -1.60
N ALA A 721 31.61 4.00 -1.58
CA ALA A 721 32.18 4.53 -0.34
C ALA A 721 31.26 5.56 0.33
N HIS A 722 30.21 6.02 -0.37
CA HIS A 722 29.33 7.04 0.16
C HIS A 722 28.48 6.50 1.33
N THR A 723 28.54 7.18 2.47
CA THR A 723 27.80 6.83 3.71
C THR A 723 26.27 6.83 3.61
N ARG A 724 25.73 7.29 2.48
CA ARG A 724 24.29 7.31 2.20
C ARG A 724 23.85 6.05 1.44
N GLY A 725 24.79 5.35 0.80
CA GLY A 725 24.55 4.06 0.16
C GLY A 725 24.31 2.96 1.19
N THR A 726 23.74 1.86 0.73
CA THR A 726 23.48 0.66 1.55
C THR A 726 24.30 -0.54 1.11
N LEU A 727 25.15 -0.34 0.10
CA LEU A 727 26.07 -1.34 -0.44
C LEU A 727 27.45 -0.70 -0.50
N ASP A 728 28.43 -1.37 0.10
CA ASP A 728 29.84 -0.96 0.16
C ASP A 728 30.67 -1.50 -1.01
N HIS A 729 30.07 -2.36 -1.83
CA HIS A 729 30.60 -2.90 -3.08
C HIS A 729 29.46 -3.07 -4.10
N LEU A 730 29.80 -3.55 -5.30
CA LEU A 730 28.80 -3.89 -6.33
C LEU A 730 28.66 -5.43 -6.42
N PRO A 731 27.60 -6.01 -5.82
CA PRO A 731 27.34 -7.44 -5.94
C PRO A 731 27.03 -7.82 -7.39
N ALA A 732 27.42 -9.03 -7.80
CA ALA A 732 27.19 -9.51 -9.18
C ALA A 732 25.70 -9.57 -9.53
N GLU A 733 24.85 -9.74 -8.52
CA GLU A 733 23.39 -9.76 -8.60
C GLU A 733 22.76 -8.43 -9.05
N LEU A 734 23.54 -7.34 -9.10
CA LEU A 734 23.11 -6.09 -9.72
C LEU A 734 22.98 -6.21 -11.24
N ALA A 735 23.74 -7.09 -11.90
CA ALA A 735 23.56 -7.35 -13.33
C ALA A 735 22.22 -8.05 -13.58
N GLY A 736 21.40 -7.48 -14.46
CA GLY A 736 20.02 -7.88 -14.73
C GLY A 736 19.00 -7.41 -13.67
N ALA A 737 19.42 -6.64 -12.66
CA ALA A 737 18.50 -6.09 -11.66
C ALA A 737 17.68 -4.95 -12.25
N ARG A 738 16.38 -4.87 -11.87
CA ARG A 738 15.53 -3.73 -12.19
C ARG A 738 15.86 -2.60 -11.23
N VAL A 739 16.13 -1.42 -11.78
CA VAL A 739 16.58 -0.25 -11.03
C VAL A 739 15.87 1.01 -11.46
N VAL A 740 15.94 2.01 -10.61
CA VAL A 740 15.51 3.36 -10.92
C VAL A 740 16.57 4.35 -10.47
N ILE A 741 16.86 5.35 -11.31
CA ILE A 741 17.80 6.43 -10.97
C ILE A 741 17.00 7.72 -10.80
N ARG A 742 17.22 8.37 -9.67
CA ARG A 742 16.50 9.57 -9.28
C ARG A 742 17.49 10.66 -8.89
N PRO A 743 17.19 11.93 -9.23
CA PRO A 743 17.85 13.04 -8.58
C PRO A 743 17.39 13.11 -7.11
N HIS A 744 18.29 13.57 -6.24
CA HIS A 744 17.95 13.78 -4.84
C HIS A 744 16.93 14.91 -4.63
N CYS A 745 16.15 14.79 -3.56
CA CYS A 745 15.47 15.94 -2.95
C CYS A 745 16.53 16.82 -2.28
N THR A 746 16.36 18.15 -2.32
CA THR A 746 17.29 19.10 -1.69
C THR A 746 16.57 20.04 -0.75
N LEU A 747 17.32 20.65 0.17
CA LEU A 747 16.83 21.61 1.15
C LEU A 747 16.03 22.74 0.49
N GLY A 748 16.59 23.37 -0.55
CA GLY A 748 15.95 24.48 -1.25
C GLY A 748 14.71 24.08 -2.04
N ARG A 749 14.59 22.82 -2.46
CA ARG A 749 13.42 22.31 -3.19
C ARG A 749 12.27 21.95 -2.24
N VAL A 750 12.58 21.28 -1.14
CA VAL A 750 11.56 20.87 -0.16
C VAL A 750 11.07 22.09 0.63
N PHE A 751 11.98 22.99 1.01
CA PHE A 751 11.70 24.20 1.76
C PHE A 751 11.98 25.42 0.87
N ASP A 752 11.03 25.72 -0.02
CA ASP A 752 11.16 26.82 -0.96
C ASP A 752 11.26 28.17 -0.23
N ARG A 753 12.37 28.86 -0.43
CA ARG A 753 12.64 30.20 0.12
C ARG A 753 11.54 31.21 -0.20
N HIS A 754 10.81 31.05 -1.30
CA HIS A 754 9.77 31.98 -1.72
C HIS A 754 8.49 31.87 -0.87
N LEU A 755 8.30 30.74 -0.18
CA LEU A 755 7.16 30.47 0.69
C LEU A 755 7.47 30.75 2.17
N LEU A 756 8.74 30.99 2.50
CA LEU A 756 9.25 31.00 3.87
C LEU A 756 9.82 32.36 4.29
N THR A 757 9.94 32.55 5.61
CA THR A 757 10.36 33.80 6.23
C THR A 757 11.88 33.84 6.41
N GLY A 758 12.57 34.56 5.55
CA GLY A 758 13.99 34.84 5.70
C GLY A 758 14.29 36.00 6.65
N GLY A 759 15.48 36.00 7.26
CA GLY A 759 15.93 37.03 8.21
C GLY A 759 17.40 37.42 8.06
N SER A 760 17.83 38.48 8.75
CA SER A 760 19.24 38.92 8.73
C SER A 760 20.14 38.16 9.70
N ALA A 761 19.56 37.33 10.57
CA ALA A 761 20.24 36.45 11.52
C ALA A 761 19.37 35.20 11.75
N SER A 762 19.98 34.07 12.09
CA SER A 762 19.29 32.78 12.23
C SER A 762 18.11 32.83 13.20
N ALA A 763 18.25 33.52 14.34
CA ALA A 763 17.18 33.68 15.33
C ALA A 763 15.92 34.42 14.82
N ARG A 764 16.01 35.08 13.66
CA ARG A 764 14.92 35.86 13.04
C ARG A 764 14.40 35.23 11.74
N ALA A 765 14.85 34.03 11.40
CA ALA A 765 14.50 33.34 10.17
C ALA A 765 13.87 31.98 10.47
N ASP A 766 13.17 31.43 9.48
CA ASP A 766 12.79 30.02 9.47
C ASP A 766 14.05 29.15 9.39
N GLN A 767 14.01 28.00 10.07
CA GLN A 767 15.15 27.09 10.18
C GLN A 767 14.74 25.64 9.87
N VAL A 768 15.65 24.90 9.24
CA VAL A 768 15.57 23.45 9.06
C VAL A 768 16.75 22.82 9.80
N ILE A 769 16.47 21.83 10.63
CA ILE A 769 17.44 21.24 11.55
C ILE A 769 17.54 19.74 11.28
N PHE A 770 18.76 19.29 10.99
CA PHE A 770 19.09 17.90 10.74
C PHE A 770 19.83 17.29 11.93
N HIS A 771 19.63 16.00 12.16
CA HIS A 771 20.41 15.21 13.11
C HIS A 771 21.32 14.24 12.34
N ASP A 772 22.63 14.32 12.55
CA ASP A 772 23.62 13.50 11.81
C ASP A 772 24.15 12.29 12.62
N GLY A 773 23.49 11.96 13.74
CA GLY A 773 23.91 10.90 14.66
C GLY A 773 24.89 11.39 15.73
N SER A 774 25.66 12.44 15.45
CA SER A 774 26.62 13.06 16.39
C SER A 774 26.14 14.38 16.98
N GLY A 775 25.17 15.03 16.33
CA GLY A 775 24.51 16.22 16.85
C GLY A 775 23.60 16.92 15.85
N TRP A 776 23.29 18.17 16.15
CA TRP A 776 22.36 19.00 15.40
C TRP A 776 23.07 19.95 14.45
N ARG A 777 22.60 20.00 13.20
CA ARG A 777 22.99 21.01 12.21
C ARG A 777 21.79 21.86 11.84
N THR A 778 21.90 23.16 12.05
CA THR A 778 20.81 24.12 11.80
C THR A 778 21.11 24.92 10.54
N TYR A 779 20.17 24.91 9.61
CA TYR A 779 20.17 25.73 8.40
C TYR A 779 19.07 26.78 8.55
N TRP A 780 19.34 28.01 8.14
CA TRP A 780 18.41 29.13 8.29
C TRP A 780 18.28 29.90 7.00
N LEU A 781 17.09 30.46 6.77
CA LEU A 781 16.83 31.22 5.55
C LEU A 781 17.38 32.65 5.68
N LEU A 782 18.55 32.90 5.10
CA LEU A 782 19.19 34.21 5.07
C LEU A 782 18.43 35.13 4.12
N LYS A 783 18.10 36.33 4.58
CA LYS A 783 17.60 37.44 3.77
C LYS A 783 18.36 38.73 4.11
N GLN A 784 19.29 39.11 3.24
CA GLN A 784 20.10 40.33 3.36
C GLN A 784 20.31 40.97 1.97
N GLY A 785 19.70 42.13 1.73
CA GLY A 785 19.72 42.76 0.41
C GLY A 785 19.12 41.85 -0.66
N ALA A 786 19.89 41.58 -1.73
CA ALA A 786 19.49 40.66 -2.80
C ALA A 786 19.73 39.17 -2.47
N ARG A 787 20.45 38.84 -1.38
CA ARG A 787 20.70 37.45 -0.99
C ARG A 787 19.47 36.90 -0.27
N HIS A 788 18.89 35.85 -0.85
CA HIS A 788 17.80 35.09 -0.26
C HIS A 788 18.11 33.59 -0.44
N GLN A 789 18.74 32.96 0.54
CA GLN A 789 19.32 31.62 0.36
C GLN A 789 19.42 30.86 1.69
N TRP A 790 19.55 29.54 1.61
CA TRP A 790 19.77 28.74 2.82
C TRP A 790 21.21 28.87 3.27
N ALA A 791 21.45 29.09 4.56
CA ALA A 791 22.80 29.19 5.12
C ALA A 791 22.94 28.29 6.34
N LEU A 792 24.15 27.76 6.58
CA LEU A 792 24.45 27.00 7.78
C LEU A 792 24.68 27.97 8.97
N VAL A 793 24.14 27.65 10.14
CA VAL A 793 24.42 28.42 11.36
C VAL A 793 25.91 28.26 11.72
N GLY A 794 26.59 29.40 11.92
CA GLY A 794 28.02 29.45 12.26
C GLY A 794 28.95 29.54 11.05
N ASP A 795 28.45 29.35 9.83
CA ASP A 795 29.24 29.56 8.61
C ASP A 795 29.35 31.07 8.29
N ALA A 796 30.55 31.63 8.44
CA ALA A 796 30.83 33.03 8.16
C ALA A 796 30.76 33.39 6.67
N SER A 797 30.91 32.41 5.76
CA SER A 797 30.82 32.63 4.32
C SER A 797 29.37 32.79 3.84
N VAL A 798 28.41 32.32 4.64
CA VAL A 798 26.97 32.23 4.32
C VAL A 798 26.72 31.63 2.94
N ALA A 799 27.47 30.58 2.58
CA ALA A 799 27.33 29.90 1.31
C ALA A 799 25.91 29.31 1.18
N ASP A 800 25.36 29.33 -0.04
CA ASP A 800 24.03 28.77 -0.29
C ASP A 800 24.03 27.25 -0.08
N GLN A 801 23.21 26.79 0.85
CA GLN A 801 23.01 25.40 1.22
C GLN A 801 21.75 24.81 0.60
N GLY A 802 21.10 25.52 -0.33
CA GLY A 802 19.89 25.04 -1.01
C GLY A 802 20.08 23.69 -1.72
N GLY A 803 21.31 23.37 -2.13
CA GLY A 803 21.67 22.08 -2.73
C GLY A 803 21.88 20.92 -1.74
N LEU A 804 21.76 21.16 -0.42
CA LEU A 804 21.93 20.10 0.58
C LEU A 804 20.93 18.95 0.34
N VAL A 805 21.45 17.75 0.09
CA VAL A 805 20.65 16.54 -0.15
C VAL A 805 19.85 16.14 1.08
N ILE A 806 18.55 15.92 0.87
CA ILE A 806 17.64 15.26 1.81
C ILE A 806 17.38 13.86 1.29
N ALA A 807 18.15 12.90 1.79
CA ALA A 807 18.02 11.51 1.41
C ALA A 807 16.61 10.96 1.72
N PRO A 808 16.08 10.01 0.94
CA PRO A 808 14.77 9.41 1.21
C PRO A 808 14.64 8.85 2.63
N GLY A 809 13.44 9.01 3.20
CA GLY A 809 13.13 8.61 4.58
C GLY A 809 13.70 9.56 5.64
N THR A 810 14.46 10.60 5.28
CA THR A 810 15.03 11.57 6.23
C THR A 810 13.92 12.41 6.87
N GLY A 811 13.93 12.46 8.20
CA GLY A 811 13.14 13.40 8.96
C GLY A 811 13.94 14.66 9.26
N VAL A 812 13.25 15.78 9.43
CA VAL A 812 13.86 17.05 9.87
C VAL A 812 13.03 17.69 10.97
N MET A 813 13.65 18.59 11.73
CA MET A 813 12.89 19.56 12.53
C MET A 813 12.81 20.86 11.74
N PHE A 814 11.63 21.43 11.65
CA PHE A 814 11.38 22.72 11.04
C PHE A 814 10.99 23.71 12.13
N LYS A 815 11.68 24.85 12.19
CA LYS A 815 11.38 25.94 13.09
C LYS A 815 10.82 27.11 12.31
N ALA A 816 9.51 27.28 12.36
CA ALA A 816 8.83 28.40 11.73
C ALA A 816 8.86 29.63 12.66
N ARG A 817 9.21 30.79 12.11
CA ARG A 817 9.21 32.05 12.85
C ARG A 817 7.81 32.61 13.02
N ALA A 818 6.97 32.40 12.02
CA ALA A 818 5.55 32.69 11.97
C ALA A 818 4.82 31.46 11.39
N PRO A 819 3.49 31.36 11.51
CA PRO A 819 2.76 30.29 10.85
C PRO A 819 3.10 30.22 9.36
N ALA A 820 3.50 29.04 8.90
CA ALA A 820 3.97 28.81 7.54
C ALA A 820 3.34 27.52 7.03
N ALA A 821 3.00 27.50 5.75
CA ALA A 821 2.47 26.30 5.11
C ALA A 821 3.10 26.11 3.74
N PHE A 822 3.36 24.86 3.39
CA PHE A 822 3.76 24.50 2.03
C PHE A 822 3.24 23.11 1.68
N THR A 823 3.00 22.89 0.40
CA THR A 823 2.55 21.60 -0.15
C THR A 823 3.66 21.00 -0.99
N LEU A 824 4.19 19.86 -0.53
CA LEU A 824 5.11 19.04 -1.30
C LEU A 824 4.33 18.16 -2.26
N THR A 825 4.73 18.12 -3.52
CA THR A 825 4.23 17.17 -4.52
C THR A 825 5.38 16.31 -5.05
N GLY A 826 5.08 15.07 -5.45
CA GLY A 826 6.09 14.18 -5.98
C GLY A 826 5.61 12.75 -6.20
N HIS A 827 6.55 11.88 -6.57
CA HIS A 827 6.28 10.46 -6.80
C HIS A 827 6.20 9.70 -5.47
N VAL A 828 5.35 8.68 -5.48
CA VAL A 828 5.25 7.72 -4.39
C VAL A 828 6.16 6.52 -4.67
N ARG A 829 7.01 6.19 -3.70
CA ARG A 829 7.77 4.94 -3.73
C ARG A 829 6.82 3.75 -3.63
N GLN A 830 7.02 2.73 -4.46
CA GLN A 830 6.20 1.51 -4.45
C GLN A 830 7.00 0.24 -4.15
N ASN A 831 8.31 0.33 -4.09
CA ASN A 831 9.22 -0.78 -3.78
C ASN A 831 9.65 -0.75 -2.31
N SER A 832 10.23 -1.87 -1.87
CA SER A 832 10.95 -1.96 -0.60
C SER A 832 11.99 -0.84 -0.48
N PHE A 833 12.33 -0.49 0.75
CA PHE A 833 13.25 0.58 1.07
C PHE A 833 14.19 0.15 2.19
N LEU A 834 15.50 0.21 1.94
CA LEU A 834 16.50 0.05 2.98
C LEU A 834 17.16 1.39 3.28
N ARG A 835 17.29 1.69 4.58
CA ARG A 835 18.03 2.84 5.07
C ARG A 835 19.13 2.41 6.05
N ALA A 836 20.36 2.82 5.77
CA ALA A 836 21.45 2.73 6.73
C ALA A 836 21.13 3.55 7.99
N LEU A 837 21.45 2.99 9.16
CA LEU A 837 21.25 3.60 10.46
C LEU A 837 22.59 3.78 11.16
N ASN A 838 22.77 4.91 11.84
CA ASN A 838 23.88 5.08 12.76
C ASN A 838 23.53 4.48 14.12
N GLU A 839 24.52 3.99 14.86
CA GLU A 839 24.33 3.69 16.28
C GLU A 839 23.89 4.97 17.01
N GLY A 840 22.90 4.86 17.89
CA GLY A 840 22.29 6.01 18.55
C GLY A 840 21.16 6.60 17.73
N HIS A 841 21.00 7.92 17.79
CA HIS A 841 19.78 8.60 17.35
C HIS A 841 19.77 8.92 15.86
N ASN A 842 18.73 8.45 15.17
CA ASN A 842 18.46 8.73 13.78
C ASN A 842 17.13 9.48 13.67
N LEU A 843 17.11 10.63 12.99
CA LEU A 843 15.87 11.36 12.71
C LEU A 843 15.30 10.87 11.37
N LEU A 844 14.18 10.16 11.46
CA LEU A 844 13.58 9.40 10.37
C LEU A 844 12.15 9.86 10.10
N ALA A 845 11.66 9.53 8.91
CA ALA A 845 10.27 9.67 8.51
C ALA A 845 9.81 8.39 7.81
N PRO A 846 8.51 8.05 7.83
CA PRO A 846 7.99 6.96 7.03
C PRO A 846 8.34 7.17 5.54
N PRO A 847 8.77 6.12 4.81
CA PRO A 847 9.21 6.28 3.42
C PRO A 847 8.05 6.36 2.42
N TRP A 848 6.81 6.29 2.90
CA TRP A 848 5.58 6.41 2.12
C TRP A 848 4.69 7.52 2.67
N PRO A 849 3.82 8.12 1.83
CA PRO A 849 2.83 9.10 2.28
C PRO A 849 1.67 8.43 3.07
N LEU A 850 1.87 7.27 3.68
CA LEU A 850 0.88 6.53 4.46
C LEU A 850 1.27 6.49 5.94
N ALA A 851 0.26 6.63 6.80
CA ALA A 851 0.46 6.41 8.22
C ALA A 851 0.62 4.91 8.46
N ALA A 852 1.59 4.51 9.27
CA ALA A 852 1.93 3.11 9.42
C ALA A 852 2.20 2.75 10.89
N THR A 853 1.80 1.54 11.26
CA THR A 853 2.19 0.95 12.54
C THR A 853 3.62 0.41 12.45
N ARG A 854 4.22 0.16 13.61
CA ARG A 854 5.61 -0.31 13.74
C ARG A 854 5.79 -1.66 13.04
N ARG A 855 4.78 -2.52 13.17
CA ARG A 855 4.75 -3.83 12.51
C ARG A 855 4.71 -3.70 10.99
N ARG A 856 3.90 -2.78 10.44
CA ARG A 856 3.91 -2.51 8.98
C ARG A 856 5.24 -1.95 8.49
N LEU A 857 5.92 -1.17 9.32
CA LEU A 857 7.27 -0.66 9.05
C LEU A 857 8.40 -1.65 9.36
N HIS A 858 8.09 -2.91 9.68
CA HIS A 858 9.08 -3.95 10.00
C HIS A 858 10.04 -3.59 11.15
N LEU A 859 9.61 -2.74 12.08
CA LEU A 859 10.36 -2.42 13.29
C LEU A 859 10.21 -3.58 14.30
N THR A 860 10.76 -4.75 14.01
CA THR A 860 10.58 -5.98 14.82
C THR A 860 11.88 -6.76 14.95
N THR A 861 11.98 -7.63 15.96
CA THR A 861 13.18 -8.45 16.18
C THR A 861 13.50 -9.38 15.00
N ALA A 862 12.47 -9.83 14.26
CA ALA A 862 12.63 -10.61 13.04
C ALA A 862 13.34 -9.85 11.91
N ASN A 863 13.37 -8.51 11.98
CA ASN A 863 14.05 -7.63 11.02
C ASN A 863 15.24 -6.93 11.70
N ALA A 864 15.96 -7.65 12.56
CA ALA A 864 17.19 -7.22 13.20
C ALA A 864 17.09 -6.01 14.17
N PHE A 865 15.88 -5.66 14.63
CA PHE A 865 15.73 -4.71 15.73
C PHE A 865 16.09 -5.37 17.07
N THR A 866 16.80 -4.63 17.90
CA THR A 866 17.31 -5.10 19.18
C THR A 866 16.26 -4.92 20.27
N ALA A 867 15.72 -6.03 20.76
CA ALA A 867 14.87 -6.05 21.93
C ALA A 867 15.70 -6.14 23.22
N GLY A 868 15.28 -5.43 24.27
CA GLY A 868 15.96 -5.39 25.56
C GLY A 868 15.01 -5.47 26.75
N PRO A 869 15.52 -5.76 27.96
CA PRO A 869 14.72 -5.81 29.18
C PRO A 869 14.23 -4.43 29.64
N ASN A 870 14.85 -3.35 29.16
CA ASN A 870 14.50 -1.97 29.47
C ASN A 870 14.85 -1.06 28.27
N ALA A 871 14.43 0.20 28.33
CA ALA A 871 14.65 1.16 27.27
C ALA A 871 16.14 1.34 26.90
N ASP A 872 17.05 1.32 27.88
CA ASP A 872 18.48 1.57 27.62
C ASP A 872 19.17 0.45 26.85
N ALA A 873 18.72 -0.79 27.05
CA ALA A 873 19.24 -1.98 26.40
C ALA A 873 18.56 -2.30 25.05
N ALA A 874 17.50 -1.59 24.69
CA ALA A 874 16.68 -1.84 23.51
C ALA A 874 16.79 -0.71 22.46
N ASP A 875 16.34 -1.00 21.24
CA ASP A 875 16.01 0.06 20.29
C ASP A 875 14.84 0.90 20.83
N GLN A 876 14.89 2.20 20.57
CA GLN A 876 13.86 3.14 21.03
C GLN A 876 13.24 3.92 19.88
N LEU A 877 11.94 4.12 19.93
CA LEU A 877 11.22 5.11 19.14
C LEU A 877 10.88 6.29 20.05
N GLN A 878 11.34 7.48 19.68
CA GLN A 878 11.11 8.69 20.48
C GLN A 878 10.28 9.68 19.66
N LEU A 879 9.06 9.97 20.15
CA LEU A 879 8.13 10.90 19.52
C LEU A 879 8.19 12.24 20.23
N TRP A 880 8.49 13.29 19.49
CA TRP A 880 8.70 14.62 20.04
C TRP A 880 7.38 15.28 20.50
N LYS A 881 7.35 15.83 21.72
CA LYS A 881 6.14 16.40 22.36
C LYS A 881 5.97 17.91 22.23
N GLY A 882 6.99 18.70 21.83
CA GLY A 882 6.81 20.15 21.67
C GLY A 882 7.74 21.10 22.44
N ASP A 883 8.96 20.72 22.84
CA ASP A 883 9.84 21.59 23.64
C ASP A 883 10.61 22.66 22.83
N THR A 884 11.33 23.55 23.51
CA THR A 884 12.05 24.65 22.83
C THR A 884 13.34 24.21 22.12
N ALA A 885 13.85 22.99 22.37
CA ALA A 885 15.09 22.47 21.80
C ALA A 885 15.02 20.96 21.53
N PRO A 886 15.07 20.51 20.27
CA PRO A 886 15.07 19.09 19.96
C PRO A 886 16.18 18.31 20.70
N GLY A 887 15.80 17.34 21.53
CA GLY A 887 16.72 16.32 22.07
C GLY A 887 17.07 16.49 23.55
N THR A 888 16.48 17.47 24.25
CA THR A 888 16.76 17.73 25.67
C THR A 888 15.79 17.05 26.63
N GLU A 889 14.49 17.37 26.62
CA GLU A 889 13.44 16.73 27.44
C GLU A 889 12.08 16.90 26.73
N GLY A 890 11.21 15.88 26.72
CA GLY A 890 9.90 15.99 26.06
C GLY A 890 9.70 15.06 24.86
N TYR A 891 10.09 13.79 25.00
CA TYR A 891 9.76 12.74 24.04
C TYR A 891 8.91 11.65 24.70
N ASP A 892 7.96 11.07 23.96
CA ASP A 892 7.40 9.76 24.29
C ASP A 892 8.37 8.69 23.83
N ILE A 893 9.07 8.07 24.78
CA ILE A 893 10.06 7.03 24.52
C ILE A 893 9.39 5.67 24.61
N HIS A 894 9.29 5.00 23.46
CA HIS A 894 8.86 3.63 23.35
C HIS A 894 10.08 2.75 23.11
N TRP A 895 10.12 1.54 23.64
CA TRP A 895 11.23 0.62 23.41
C TRP A 895 10.77 -0.79 23.06
N LEU A 896 11.62 -1.50 22.33
CA LEU A 896 11.32 -2.87 21.93
C LEU A 896 11.68 -3.84 23.07
N GLN A 897 10.66 -4.50 23.64
CA GLN A 897 10.82 -5.52 24.67
C GLN A 897 10.76 -6.92 24.07
N ASN A 898 11.55 -7.84 24.64
CA ASN A 898 11.57 -9.24 24.22
C ASN A 898 10.41 -10.02 24.84
N THR A 899 9.29 -10.13 24.10
CA THR A 899 8.07 -10.84 24.53
C THR A 899 7.72 -12.03 23.61
N GLY A 900 8.63 -12.45 22.72
CA GLY A 900 8.42 -13.53 21.75
C GLY A 900 9.14 -13.29 20.42
N ALA A 901 8.76 -14.03 19.38
CA ALA A 901 9.47 -14.07 18.09
C ALA A 901 9.50 -12.72 17.33
N GLN A 902 8.58 -11.79 17.59
CA GLN A 902 8.56 -10.46 16.95
C GLN A 902 8.88 -9.29 17.89
N GLY A 903 9.00 -9.55 19.21
CA GLY A 903 9.06 -8.51 20.24
C GLY A 903 7.79 -7.65 20.33
N ALA A 904 7.72 -6.78 21.33
CA ALA A 904 6.64 -5.81 21.50
C ALA A 904 7.20 -4.41 21.77
N TRP A 905 6.65 -3.38 21.11
CA TRP A 905 6.95 -1.99 21.44
C TRP A 905 6.17 -1.58 22.66
N ILE A 906 6.88 -1.23 23.73
CA ILE A 906 6.31 -0.88 25.02
C ILE A 906 6.31 0.64 25.18
N SER A 907 5.20 1.20 25.66
CA SER A 907 5.10 2.62 26.03
C SER A 907 5.84 2.92 27.34
N PRO A 908 6.12 4.20 27.65
CA PRO A 908 6.66 4.60 28.96
C PRO A 908 5.89 4.01 30.15
N GLU A 909 4.58 3.81 29.99
CA GLU A 909 3.65 3.30 31.00
C GLU A 909 3.58 1.76 31.02
N GLY A 910 4.34 1.06 30.17
CA GLY A 910 4.42 -0.40 30.16
C GLY A 910 3.40 -1.10 29.24
N ALA A 911 2.64 -0.37 28.42
CA ALA A 911 1.65 -0.97 27.52
C ALA A 911 2.28 -1.44 26.20
N ASP A 912 1.87 -2.63 25.69
CA ASP A 912 2.20 -3.04 24.32
C ASP A 912 1.41 -2.19 23.32
N VAL A 913 2.14 -1.36 22.59
CA VAL A 913 1.58 -0.45 21.60
C VAL A 913 1.90 -0.87 20.17
N SER A 914 2.47 -2.06 19.92
CA SER A 914 3.01 -2.48 18.62
C SER A 914 2.05 -2.29 17.43
N GLN A 915 0.75 -2.44 17.68
CA GLN A 915 -0.31 -2.24 16.67
C GLN A 915 -1.08 -0.94 16.82
N SER A 916 -1.08 -0.30 17.99
CA SER A 916 -1.92 0.87 18.29
C SER A 916 -1.24 2.21 18.04
N LEU A 917 0.06 2.34 18.29
CA LEU A 917 0.76 3.60 17.99
C LEU A 917 1.11 3.68 16.49
N VAL A 918 0.51 4.69 15.86
CA VAL A 918 0.62 4.98 14.43
C VAL A 918 1.63 6.09 14.22
N LEU A 919 2.58 5.87 13.32
CA LEU A 919 3.55 6.89 12.89
C LEU A 919 2.95 7.66 11.71
N PRO A 920 2.70 8.99 11.86
CA PRO A 920 2.10 9.78 10.79
C PRO A 920 3.06 9.95 9.60
N ALA A 921 2.53 9.86 8.37
CA ALA A 921 3.29 9.96 7.13
C ALA A 921 4.09 11.26 6.93
N HIS A 922 3.66 12.35 7.56
CA HIS A 922 4.19 13.70 7.37
C HIS A 922 5.04 14.19 8.55
N ARG A 923 5.23 13.37 9.59
CA ARG A 923 6.03 13.71 10.77
C ARG A 923 7.29 12.87 10.83
N ALA A 924 8.34 13.47 11.38
CA ALA A 924 9.54 12.73 11.72
C ALA A 924 9.47 12.20 13.15
N PHE A 925 10.20 11.12 13.39
CA PHE A 925 10.40 10.48 14.68
C PHE A 925 11.87 10.11 14.85
N PHE A 926 12.31 9.94 16.09
CA PHE A 926 13.63 9.38 16.34
C PHE A 926 13.58 7.88 16.47
N LEU A 927 14.55 7.22 15.85
CA LEU A 927 14.89 5.84 16.12
C LEU A 927 16.29 5.82 16.75
N ARG A 928 16.37 5.44 18.02
CA ARG A 928 17.64 5.13 18.68
C ARG A 928 17.98 3.68 18.39
N ALA A 929 18.90 3.46 17.46
CA ALA A 929 19.34 2.14 17.05
C ALA A 929 20.51 1.64 17.92
N ARG A 930 20.44 0.38 18.33
CA ARG A 930 21.52 -0.35 18.99
C ARG A 930 22.54 -0.83 17.93
N PRO A 931 23.78 -1.18 18.33
CA PRO A 931 24.84 -1.58 17.39
C PRO A 931 24.42 -2.64 16.36
N ALA A 932 23.68 -3.68 16.79
CA ALA A 932 23.24 -4.76 15.90
C ALA A 932 22.28 -4.26 14.83
N THR A 933 21.32 -3.41 15.20
CA THR A 933 20.34 -2.82 14.29
C THR A 933 20.97 -1.78 13.39
N ALA A 934 21.89 -0.96 13.92
CA ALA A 934 22.65 0.00 13.14
C ALA A 934 23.43 -0.68 12.00
N ALA A 935 24.07 -1.82 12.29
CA ALA A 935 24.82 -2.59 11.30
C ALA A 935 23.95 -3.17 10.16
N GLN A 936 22.66 -3.43 10.42
CA GLN A 936 21.74 -4.04 9.44
C GLN A 936 20.87 -2.99 8.74
N GLY A 937 20.68 -1.82 9.33
CA GLY A 937 19.81 -0.76 8.84
C GLY A 937 18.32 -1.02 9.08
N TRP A 938 17.49 -0.13 8.55
CA TRP A 938 16.03 -0.23 8.59
C TRP A 938 15.49 -0.65 7.23
N TRP A 939 15.05 -1.91 7.14
CA TRP A 939 14.41 -2.48 5.97
C TRP A 939 12.90 -2.37 6.06
N CYS A 940 12.29 -1.62 5.15
CA CYS A 940 10.86 -1.43 5.05
C CYS A 940 10.33 -2.17 3.80
N PRO A 941 9.28 -3.01 3.93
CA PRO A 941 8.69 -3.73 2.79
C PRO A 941 7.94 -2.76 1.86
N ALA A 942 7.64 -3.14 0.62
CA ALA A 942 6.71 -2.35 -0.20
C ALA A 942 5.35 -2.09 0.53
N PRO A 943 4.71 -0.93 0.31
CA PRO A 943 3.55 -0.46 1.08
C PRO A 943 2.27 -1.28 0.88
#